data_AF-A0A1X0T0S0-F1
#
_entry.id   AF-A0A1X0T0S0-F1
#
_cell.length_a   1.000
_cell.length_b   1.000
_cell.length_c   1.000
_cell.angle_alpha   90.00
_cell.angle_beta   90.00
_cell.angle_gamma   90.00
#
_symmetry.space_group_name_H-M   'P 1'
#
loop_
_entity.id
_entity.type
_entity.pdbx_description
1 polymer ?
#
loop_
_entity_poly.entity_id
_entity_poly.type
_entity_poly.pdbx_seq_one_letter_code
_entity_poly.pdbx_strand_id
1 'polypeptide(L)'
;MADDLTHKDLDLITIGRSSVDLYGGQVGGRLEDMRSFDKYVGGSPTNMATGTARLGLKSALITRVGDEHMGRFLIEELAREGVDTTGVVTDPERLTALVILGIRDDSQFPLIFYRENCADMALCEDDIDEAFVARARAVVATGTHLSHPRTEAAVLKALDLARKHGARTALDIDYRPNLWGLAGHGAGEERFIASEKVTAKLQSTLHLFDLIVGTEEEFHIAGGTVDTLAALKAVRAVSSATLVCKRGAAGAAAFTGAIPASLDDGEAGPGFPIEVFNVLGAGDGFMAGLLKGWLDGEAWPRSLEYANACGAFAVSRHGCTPAYPSLAELQFFLKRGVTERALRKDDELEQIHWSTNRKGDFSTMRVFAFDHRMQLEDLPGASPEKIGAFKQLCLDAVLEVQDGRPGYGLLCDGRLGRQALYRAAGRGLWIGRPVEWPGSRPLAFEPEIGADCGGLAEWPDEHVVKCLCFCHPDDAPDLWAEQEASVARLFAAARRNRLEFLLEVIPSKAGPVDDDTTATVIRRFYDLGIYPDWWKLEPMASVGAWEKACAAIAENDPHVRGIVMLGLEASEEALQASFAAAARFDLVKGFAVGRTIFGEAAKAYLAGALAPQEAVAMMADKYRRLCALWDAARAGQADAAGETSR
;
A
#
# COMPACT_ATOMS: atom_id res chain seq x y z
N MET A 1 -29.05 -24.11 14.66
CA MET A 1 -28.33 -22.82 14.66
C MET A 1 -27.24 -22.77 15.75
N ALA A 2 -26.53 -23.88 15.99
CA ALA A 2 -25.44 -23.95 16.98
C ALA A 2 -24.14 -24.56 16.39
N ASP A 3 -24.16 -25.01 15.12
CA ASP A 3 -23.03 -25.65 14.44
C ASP A 3 -22.14 -24.67 13.65
N ASP A 4 -22.50 -23.37 13.58
CA ASP A 4 -21.82 -22.38 12.74
C ASP A 4 -20.78 -21.52 13.50
N LEU A 5 -20.67 -21.68 14.82
CA LEU A 5 -19.78 -20.87 15.69
C LEU A 5 -18.40 -21.50 15.94
N THR A 6 -18.04 -22.58 15.24
CA THR A 6 -16.74 -23.25 15.41
C THR A 6 -15.73 -22.92 14.31
N HIS A 7 -16.16 -22.31 13.21
CA HIS A 7 -15.27 -21.96 12.10
C HIS A 7 -14.62 -20.59 12.34
N LYS A 8 -13.35 -20.60 12.76
CA LYS A 8 -12.55 -19.38 12.91
C LYS A 8 -11.91 -19.01 11.58
N ASP A 9 -12.45 -18.01 10.90
CA ASP A 9 -11.95 -17.52 9.62
C ASP A 9 -11.06 -16.27 9.74
N LEU A 10 -10.96 -15.67 10.92
CA LEU A 10 -10.04 -14.57 11.24
C LEU A 10 -8.89 -15.07 12.13
N ASP A 11 -7.67 -14.64 11.81
CA ASP A 11 -6.49 -14.95 12.62
C ASP A 11 -6.46 -14.10 13.89
N LEU A 12 -6.81 -12.83 13.78
CA LEU A 12 -6.90 -11.93 14.92
C LEU A 12 -7.87 -10.78 14.70
N ILE A 13 -8.43 -10.31 15.81
CA ILE A 13 -9.07 -9.00 15.92
C ILE A 13 -8.21 -8.15 16.84
N THR A 14 -7.77 -6.98 16.39
CA THR A 14 -7.23 -5.94 17.28
C THR A 14 -8.36 -5.03 17.74
N ILE A 15 -8.26 -4.48 18.95
CA ILE A 15 -9.26 -3.55 19.50
C ILE A 15 -8.62 -2.30 20.07
N GLY A 16 -9.17 -1.15 19.68
CA GLY A 16 -8.91 0.12 20.34
C GLY A 16 -8.58 1.25 19.38
N ARG A 17 -7.45 1.94 19.60
CA ARG A 17 -7.15 3.22 18.96
C ARG A 17 -7.08 3.15 17.44
N SER A 18 -7.66 4.17 16.81
CA SER A 18 -7.46 4.52 15.41
C SER A 18 -7.27 6.03 15.26
N SER A 19 -6.31 6.44 14.43
CA SER A 19 -6.02 7.84 14.15
C SER A 19 -5.43 8.02 12.76
N VAL A 20 -5.43 9.26 12.29
CA VAL A 20 -4.59 9.66 11.15
C VAL A 20 -3.34 10.35 11.66
N ASP A 21 -2.19 9.82 11.25
CA ASP A 21 -0.89 10.34 11.63
C ASP A 21 -0.37 11.26 10.53
N LEU A 22 -0.02 12.49 10.91
CA LEU A 22 0.52 13.53 10.05
C LEU A 22 2.01 13.72 10.37
N TYR A 23 2.86 13.12 9.53
CA TYR A 23 4.31 13.09 9.66
C TYR A 23 4.96 14.28 8.97
N GLY A 24 5.66 15.14 9.70
CA GLY A 24 6.36 16.29 9.14
C GLY A 24 7.46 15.90 8.16
N GLY A 25 7.41 16.40 6.92
CA GLY A 25 8.31 16.00 5.84
C GLY A 25 9.71 16.62 5.89
N GLN A 26 9.98 17.57 6.78
CA GLN A 26 11.28 18.25 6.92
C GLN A 26 12.07 17.67 8.10
N VAL A 27 12.56 16.44 7.94
CA VAL A 27 13.37 15.71 8.94
C VAL A 27 14.54 16.57 9.47
N GLY A 28 14.74 16.57 10.78
CA GLY A 28 15.69 17.45 11.48
C GLY A 28 15.09 18.79 11.91
N GLY A 29 13.95 19.17 11.34
CA GLY A 29 13.23 20.40 11.64
C GLY A 29 12.52 20.38 12.99
N ARG A 30 12.10 21.56 13.46
CA ARG A 30 11.16 21.64 14.57
C ARG A 30 9.74 21.36 14.07
N LEU A 31 8.87 20.82 14.93
CA LEU A 31 7.49 20.52 14.55
C LEU A 31 6.73 21.78 14.11
N GLU A 32 7.05 22.94 14.71
CA GLU A 32 6.47 24.25 14.38
C GLU A 32 6.91 24.79 13.02
N ASP A 33 8.03 24.31 12.48
CA ASP A 33 8.60 24.75 11.20
C ASP A 33 8.23 23.81 10.03
N MET A 34 7.45 22.76 10.29
CA MET A 34 7.00 21.82 9.27
C MET A 34 6.04 22.49 8.30
N ARG A 35 6.40 22.48 7.01
CA ARG A 35 5.63 23.06 5.90
C ARG A 35 4.70 22.06 5.24
N SER A 36 4.99 20.77 5.38
CA SER A 36 4.21 19.69 4.76
C SER A 36 4.17 18.47 5.67
N PHE A 37 3.08 17.70 5.54
CA PHE A 37 2.88 16.48 6.29
C PHE A 37 2.49 15.34 5.35
N ASP A 38 3.11 14.19 5.52
CA ASP A 38 2.61 12.94 4.95
C ASP A 38 1.52 12.37 5.84
N LYS A 39 0.46 11.87 5.22
CA LYS A 39 -0.71 11.31 5.89
C LYS A 39 -0.65 9.79 5.91
N TYR A 40 -0.74 9.17 7.08
CA TYR A 40 -0.73 7.71 7.25
C TYR A 40 -1.83 7.22 8.18
N VAL A 41 -2.13 5.92 8.09
CA VAL A 41 -2.88 5.18 9.11
C VAL A 41 -2.07 5.16 10.41
N GLY A 42 -2.74 5.45 11.52
CA GLY A 42 -2.16 5.48 12.86
C GLY A 42 -3.05 4.87 13.93
N GLY A 43 -2.51 4.80 15.15
CA GLY A 43 -3.12 4.16 16.31
C GLY A 43 -2.65 2.71 16.46
N SER A 44 -2.16 2.35 17.65
CA SER A 44 -1.44 1.08 17.87
C SER A 44 -2.22 -0.17 17.41
N PRO A 45 -3.50 -0.40 17.81
CA PRO A 45 -4.29 -1.53 17.30
C PRO A 45 -4.47 -1.53 15.78
N THR A 46 -4.64 -0.34 15.20
CA THR A 46 -4.84 -0.14 13.76
C THR A 46 -3.56 -0.47 12.98
N ASN A 47 -2.40 -0.03 13.48
CA ASN A 47 -1.08 -0.35 12.95
C ASN A 47 -0.81 -1.85 13.03
N MET A 48 -1.10 -2.50 14.16
CA MET A 48 -0.93 -3.95 14.33
C MET A 48 -1.80 -4.75 13.36
N ALA A 49 -3.08 -4.38 13.19
CA ALA A 49 -3.98 -5.04 12.24
C ALA A 49 -3.43 -4.93 10.81
N THR A 50 -2.94 -3.75 10.43
CA THR A 50 -2.37 -3.53 9.09
C THR A 50 -1.08 -4.31 8.87
N GLY A 51 -0.14 -4.24 9.83
CA GLY A 51 1.13 -4.97 9.73
C GLY A 51 0.93 -6.48 9.65
N THR A 52 0.00 -7.04 10.44
CA THR A 52 -0.32 -8.47 10.37
C THR A 52 -0.99 -8.87 9.05
N ALA A 53 -1.86 -8.02 8.49
CA ALA A 53 -2.45 -8.25 7.17
C ALA A 53 -1.39 -8.30 6.05
N ARG A 54 -0.41 -7.38 6.07
CA ARG A 54 0.74 -7.41 5.14
C ARG A 54 1.61 -8.67 5.26
N LEU A 55 1.68 -9.26 6.46
CA LEU A 55 2.35 -10.54 6.72
C LEU A 55 1.49 -11.77 6.35
N GLY A 56 0.31 -11.56 5.77
CA GLY A 56 -0.57 -12.61 5.27
C GLY A 56 -1.54 -13.20 6.30
N LEU A 57 -1.71 -12.57 7.46
CA LEU A 57 -2.77 -12.94 8.41
C LEU A 57 -4.11 -12.32 8.03
N LYS A 58 -5.20 -13.00 8.35
CA LYS A 58 -6.56 -12.46 8.24
C LYS A 58 -6.88 -11.63 9.48
N SER A 59 -6.58 -10.35 9.41
CA SER A 59 -6.72 -9.41 10.52
C SER A 59 -8.01 -8.60 10.42
N ALA A 60 -8.56 -8.26 11.59
CA ALA A 60 -9.72 -7.40 11.74
C ALA A 60 -9.47 -6.32 12.80
N LEU A 61 -10.22 -5.23 12.74
CA LEU A 61 -10.16 -4.13 13.71
C LEU A 61 -11.54 -3.84 14.31
N ILE A 62 -11.60 -3.74 15.64
CA ILE A 62 -12.72 -3.15 16.37
C ILE A 62 -12.32 -1.75 16.83
N THR A 63 -13.00 -0.73 16.30
CA THR A 63 -12.76 0.68 16.65
C THR A 63 -13.96 1.56 16.26
N ARG A 64 -13.85 2.86 16.53
CA ARG A 64 -14.72 3.90 15.99
C ARG A 64 -13.91 4.95 15.23
N VAL A 65 -14.44 5.42 14.11
CA VAL A 65 -13.91 6.54 13.31
C VAL A 65 -15.02 7.55 13.04
N GLY A 66 -14.70 8.80 12.74
CA GLY A 66 -15.72 9.83 12.49
C GLY A 66 -16.39 9.71 11.11
N ASP A 67 -17.61 10.22 10.97
CA ASP A 67 -18.30 10.39 9.68
C ASP A 67 -17.75 11.59 8.87
N GLU A 68 -16.44 11.58 8.66
CA GLU A 68 -15.74 12.61 7.91
C GLU A 68 -14.63 12.00 7.04
N HIS A 69 -13.82 12.84 6.40
CA HIS A 69 -12.88 12.38 5.37
C HIS A 69 -11.75 11.53 5.94
N MET A 70 -11.30 11.78 7.17
CA MET A 70 -10.26 11.00 7.84
C MET A 70 -10.78 9.63 8.26
N GLY A 71 -12.02 9.53 8.72
CA GLY A 71 -12.67 8.26 9.02
C GLY A 71 -12.91 7.41 7.77
N ARG A 72 -13.41 8.01 6.68
CA ARG A 72 -13.50 7.33 5.36
C ARG A 72 -12.12 6.89 4.86
N PHE A 73 -11.11 7.74 4.98
CA PHE A 73 -9.73 7.38 4.64
C PHE A 73 -9.26 6.14 5.41
N LEU A 74 -9.48 6.07 6.73
CA LEU A 74 -9.08 4.90 7.52
C LEU A 74 -9.81 3.63 7.09
N ILE A 75 -11.14 3.69 6.88
CA ILE A 75 -11.91 2.52 6.43
C ILE A 75 -11.42 2.03 5.07
N GLU A 76 -11.26 2.94 4.11
CA GLU A 76 -10.81 2.61 2.75
C GLU A 76 -9.36 2.09 2.74
N GLU A 77 -8.47 2.70 3.52
CA GLU A 77 -7.06 2.28 3.57
C GLU A 77 -6.90 0.94 4.28
N LEU A 78 -7.61 0.70 5.38
CA LEU A 78 -7.65 -0.60 6.05
C LEU A 78 -8.14 -1.71 5.11
N ALA A 79 -9.20 -1.44 4.35
CA ALA A 79 -9.69 -2.38 3.35
C ALA A 79 -8.65 -2.63 2.23
N ARG A 80 -7.96 -1.57 1.75
CA ARG A 80 -6.85 -1.72 0.78
C ARG A 80 -5.69 -2.53 1.34
N GLU A 81 -5.42 -2.42 2.63
CA GLU A 81 -4.39 -3.20 3.34
C GLU A 81 -4.83 -4.64 3.65
N GLY A 82 -6.08 -5.01 3.37
CA GLY A 82 -6.60 -6.36 3.60
C GLY A 82 -7.12 -6.61 5.02
N VAL A 83 -7.35 -5.55 5.80
CA VAL A 83 -7.96 -5.64 7.13
C VAL A 83 -9.49 -5.71 6.99
N ASP A 84 -10.12 -6.66 7.66
CA ASP A 84 -11.58 -6.74 7.77
C ASP A 84 -12.10 -5.59 8.66
N THR A 85 -12.87 -4.69 8.03
CA THR A 85 -13.42 -3.47 8.64
C THR A 85 -14.82 -3.64 9.21
N THR A 86 -15.36 -4.86 9.30
CA THR A 86 -16.70 -5.14 9.85
C THR A 86 -16.89 -4.58 11.26
N GLY A 87 -15.82 -4.58 12.08
CA GLY A 87 -15.82 -4.03 13.44
C GLY A 87 -15.55 -2.52 13.53
N VAL A 88 -15.44 -1.80 12.41
CA VAL A 88 -15.16 -0.36 12.38
C VAL A 88 -16.48 0.41 12.31
N VAL A 89 -16.86 1.02 13.43
CA VAL A 89 -18.10 1.79 13.53
C VAL A 89 -17.86 3.25 13.13
N THR A 90 -18.77 3.81 12.33
CA THR A 90 -18.75 5.24 11.94
C THR A 90 -19.55 6.05 12.97
N ASP A 91 -18.91 7.03 13.61
CA ASP A 91 -19.48 7.93 14.61
C ASP A 91 -19.87 9.27 13.96
N PRO A 92 -21.17 9.64 13.89
CA PRO A 92 -21.60 10.89 13.29
C PRO A 92 -21.40 12.12 14.20
N GLU A 93 -21.07 11.94 15.47
CA GLU A 93 -20.93 13.02 16.46
C GLU A 93 -19.48 13.45 16.66
N ARG A 94 -18.52 12.53 16.49
CA ARG A 94 -17.11 12.74 16.85
C ARG A 94 -16.19 12.67 15.65
N LEU A 95 -15.13 13.49 15.70
CA LEU A 95 -14.08 13.45 14.70
C LEU A 95 -13.13 12.27 14.93
N THR A 96 -12.55 11.77 13.84
CA THR A 96 -11.41 10.86 13.88
C THR A 96 -10.22 11.57 14.55
N ALA A 97 -9.49 10.84 15.40
CA ALA A 97 -8.30 11.35 16.06
C ALA A 97 -7.19 11.69 15.05
N LEU A 98 -6.45 12.76 15.32
CA LEU A 98 -5.23 13.10 14.58
C LEU A 98 -4.01 13.06 15.50
N VAL A 99 -2.86 12.75 14.92
CA VAL A 99 -1.56 12.91 15.57
C VAL A 99 -0.69 13.75 14.65
N ILE A 100 -0.13 14.84 15.17
CA ILE A 100 0.86 15.65 14.44
C ILE A 100 2.21 15.34 15.03
N LEU A 101 3.18 14.97 14.19
CA LEU A 101 4.46 14.51 14.68
C LEU A 101 5.60 14.75 13.70
N GLY A 102 6.83 14.68 14.18
CA GLY A 102 8.04 14.90 13.38
C GLY A 102 9.24 14.12 13.90
N ILE A 103 10.30 14.10 13.09
CA ILE A 103 11.59 13.51 13.42
C ILE A 103 12.57 14.66 13.63
N ARG A 104 12.94 14.91 14.90
CA ARG A 104 13.86 16.00 15.25
C ARG A 104 15.31 15.54 15.15
N ASP A 105 15.61 14.37 15.68
CA ASP A 105 16.90 13.70 15.59
C ASP A 105 16.73 12.19 15.86
N ASP A 106 17.81 11.47 16.15
CA ASP A 106 17.82 10.03 16.43
C ASP A 106 17.22 9.66 17.80
N SER A 107 16.95 10.65 18.66
CA SER A 107 16.46 10.48 20.02
C SER A 107 15.15 11.22 20.31
N GLN A 108 14.84 12.29 19.56
CA GLN A 108 13.69 13.16 19.76
C GLN A 108 12.68 13.05 18.63
N PHE A 109 11.44 12.75 19.01
CA PHE A 109 10.33 12.47 18.07
C PHE A 109 9.10 13.24 18.53
N PRO A 110 9.05 14.57 18.35
CA PRO A 110 7.96 15.40 18.84
C PRO A 110 6.62 14.93 18.27
N LEU A 111 5.63 14.75 19.16
CA LEU A 111 4.29 14.36 18.78
C LEU A 111 3.22 15.02 19.65
N ILE A 112 2.10 15.36 19.03
CA ILE A 112 0.94 15.99 19.65
C ILE A 112 -0.29 15.19 19.26
N PHE A 113 -1.02 14.74 20.27
CA PHE A 113 -2.29 14.04 20.10
C PHE A 113 -3.45 15.03 20.06
N TYR A 114 -4.07 15.20 18.89
CA TYR A 114 -5.33 15.93 18.73
C TYR A 114 -6.48 14.96 18.99
N ARG A 115 -6.73 14.72 20.29
CA ARG A 115 -7.51 13.57 20.76
C ARG A 115 -8.59 13.87 21.81
N GLU A 116 -9.04 15.11 21.90
CA GLU A 116 -10.13 15.48 22.80
C GLU A 116 -11.49 15.03 22.21
N ASN A 117 -12.19 14.11 22.89
CA ASN A 117 -13.50 13.58 22.48
C ASN A 117 -13.55 13.00 21.05
N CYS A 118 -12.51 12.27 20.64
CA CYS A 118 -12.49 11.59 19.33
C CYS A 118 -13.32 10.31 19.31
N ALA A 119 -13.67 9.87 18.09
CA ALA A 119 -14.55 8.73 17.85
C ALA A 119 -14.09 7.44 18.54
N ASP A 120 -12.80 7.10 18.47
CA ASP A 120 -12.26 5.86 19.03
C ASP A 120 -12.37 5.80 20.57
N MET A 121 -12.38 6.94 21.26
CA MET A 121 -12.62 7.03 22.71
C MET A 121 -14.10 6.89 23.10
N ALA A 122 -15.01 6.85 22.11
CA ALA A 122 -16.42 6.55 22.32
C ALA A 122 -16.75 5.06 22.21
N LEU A 123 -15.77 4.21 21.87
CA LEU A 123 -15.94 2.76 21.83
C LEU A 123 -16.51 2.25 23.15
N CYS A 124 -17.59 1.47 23.08
CA CYS A 124 -18.32 0.93 24.22
C CYS A 124 -18.71 -0.53 23.97
N GLU A 125 -19.36 -1.15 24.97
CA GLU A 125 -19.79 -2.55 24.91
C GLU A 125 -20.76 -2.83 23.75
N ASP A 126 -21.59 -1.86 23.35
CA ASP A 126 -22.56 -2.03 22.26
C ASP A 126 -21.89 -2.22 20.90
N ASP A 127 -20.64 -1.78 20.75
CA ASP A 127 -19.85 -1.98 19.52
C ASP A 127 -19.25 -3.40 19.43
N ILE A 128 -19.38 -4.21 20.49
CA ILE A 128 -18.80 -5.55 20.54
C ILE A 128 -19.86 -6.59 20.15
N ASP A 129 -19.80 -7.02 18.89
CA ASP A 129 -20.59 -8.12 18.36
C ASP A 129 -19.95 -9.49 18.71
N GLU A 130 -20.71 -10.33 19.41
CA GLU A 130 -20.29 -11.67 19.80
C GLU A 130 -20.02 -12.59 18.59
N ALA A 131 -20.85 -12.54 17.55
CA ALA A 131 -20.66 -13.38 16.36
C ALA A 131 -19.38 -13.00 15.63
N PHE A 132 -19.04 -11.71 15.60
CA PHE A 132 -17.79 -11.23 15.02
C PHE A 132 -16.58 -11.68 15.85
N VAL A 133 -16.62 -11.54 17.17
CA VAL A 133 -15.51 -12.00 18.05
C VAL A 133 -15.30 -13.52 17.96
N ALA A 134 -16.37 -14.31 17.82
CA ALA A 134 -16.30 -15.76 17.72
C ALA A 134 -15.50 -16.26 16.49
N ARG A 135 -15.43 -15.46 15.42
CA ARG A 135 -14.67 -15.75 14.19
C ARG A 135 -13.16 -15.75 14.39
N ALA A 136 -12.64 -15.15 15.46
CA ALA A 136 -11.22 -14.91 15.64
C ALA A 136 -10.49 -16.02 16.41
N ARG A 137 -9.25 -16.31 15.98
CA ARG A 137 -8.30 -17.16 16.72
C ARG A 137 -7.66 -16.42 17.89
N ALA A 138 -7.54 -15.09 17.80
CA ALA A 138 -7.08 -14.24 18.90
C ALA A 138 -7.74 -12.87 18.95
N VAL A 139 -7.81 -12.27 20.14
CA VAL A 139 -8.13 -10.85 20.35
C VAL A 139 -6.94 -10.14 20.98
N VAL A 140 -6.52 -9.03 20.39
CA VAL A 140 -5.35 -8.23 20.82
C VAL A 140 -5.81 -6.85 21.28
N ALA A 141 -5.61 -6.55 22.56
CA ALA A 141 -5.93 -5.27 23.17
C ALA A 141 -4.67 -4.43 23.41
N THR A 142 -4.86 -3.13 23.61
CA THR A 142 -3.80 -2.20 24.02
C THR A 142 -4.11 -1.58 25.38
N GLY A 143 -3.09 -1.38 26.21
CA GLY A 143 -3.29 -0.83 27.55
C GLY A 143 -3.88 0.58 27.54
N THR A 144 -3.64 1.38 26.49
CA THR A 144 -4.28 2.70 26.35
C THR A 144 -5.81 2.64 26.47
N HIS A 145 -6.48 1.63 25.88
CA HIS A 145 -7.94 1.52 25.96
C HIS A 145 -8.46 1.00 27.31
N LEU A 146 -7.59 0.56 28.22
CA LEU A 146 -7.93 0.26 29.61
C LEU A 146 -7.88 1.50 30.52
N SER A 147 -7.45 2.66 30.00
CA SER A 147 -7.27 3.88 30.78
C SER A 147 -8.56 4.62 31.12
N HIS A 148 -9.64 4.37 30.36
CA HIS A 148 -10.92 5.06 30.51
C HIS A 148 -12.06 4.04 30.71
N PRO A 149 -12.98 4.25 31.68
CA PRO A 149 -14.01 3.25 32.02
C PRO A 149 -14.87 2.78 30.84
N ARG A 150 -15.18 3.68 29.90
CA ARG A 150 -16.00 3.36 28.72
C ARG A 150 -15.30 2.39 27.76
N THR A 151 -14.08 2.72 27.34
CA THR A 151 -13.30 1.90 26.41
C THR A 151 -12.85 0.61 27.08
N GLU A 152 -12.59 0.67 28.38
CA GLU A 152 -12.27 -0.51 29.17
C GLU A 152 -13.42 -1.52 29.15
N ALA A 153 -14.66 -1.10 29.37
CA ALA A 153 -15.81 -2.00 29.34
C ALA A 153 -15.94 -2.73 27.99
N ALA A 154 -15.69 -2.02 26.88
CA ALA A 154 -15.66 -2.61 25.54
C ALA A 154 -14.55 -3.68 25.42
N VAL A 155 -13.33 -3.37 25.87
CA VAL A 155 -12.20 -4.31 25.86
C VAL A 155 -12.51 -5.54 26.72
N LEU A 156 -13.03 -5.37 27.93
CA LEU A 156 -13.37 -6.48 28.83
C LEU A 156 -14.44 -7.39 28.21
N LYS A 157 -15.50 -6.82 27.61
CA LYS A 157 -16.51 -7.60 26.89
C LYS A 157 -15.90 -8.39 25.73
N ALA A 158 -15.00 -7.78 24.94
CA ALA A 158 -14.33 -8.47 23.84
C ALA A 158 -13.44 -9.64 24.34
N LEU A 159 -12.71 -9.45 25.44
CA LEU A 159 -11.88 -10.50 26.05
C LEU A 159 -12.72 -11.64 26.62
N ASP A 160 -13.82 -11.34 27.30
CA ASP A 160 -14.73 -12.35 27.84
C ASP A 160 -15.34 -13.21 26.72
N LEU A 161 -15.78 -12.57 25.63
CA LEU A 161 -16.31 -13.26 24.46
C LEU A 161 -15.23 -14.08 23.73
N ALA A 162 -14.03 -13.54 23.58
CA ALA A 162 -12.89 -14.26 23.02
C ALA A 162 -12.63 -15.56 23.80
N ARG A 163 -12.55 -15.47 25.12
CA ARG A 163 -12.32 -16.62 26.01
C ARG A 163 -13.50 -17.60 25.98
N LYS A 164 -14.74 -17.11 25.97
CA LYS A 164 -15.96 -17.92 25.81
C LYS A 164 -15.90 -18.78 24.55
N HIS A 165 -15.38 -18.24 23.45
CA HIS A 165 -15.23 -18.92 22.16
C HIS A 165 -13.83 -19.51 21.92
N GLY A 166 -13.05 -19.72 22.98
CA GLY A 166 -11.74 -20.38 22.93
C GLY A 166 -10.70 -19.67 22.06
N ALA A 167 -10.82 -18.35 21.88
CA ALA A 167 -9.78 -17.53 21.26
C ALA A 167 -8.69 -17.19 22.28
N ARG A 168 -7.46 -17.06 21.79
CA ARG A 168 -6.34 -16.55 22.60
C ARG A 168 -6.47 -15.04 22.79
N THR A 169 -5.81 -14.51 23.80
CA THR A 169 -5.88 -13.10 24.16
C THR A 169 -4.48 -12.53 24.34
N ALA A 170 -4.22 -11.35 23.76
CA ALA A 170 -2.92 -10.69 23.86
C ALA A 170 -3.07 -9.22 24.28
N LEU A 171 -2.07 -8.72 25.00
CA LEU A 171 -1.96 -7.33 25.41
C LEU A 171 -0.63 -6.77 24.92
N ASP A 172 -0.66 -5.67 24.16
CA ASP A 172 0.44 -4.71 24.17
C ASP A 172 0.17 -3.69 25.28
N ILE A 173 1.09 -3.56 26.23
CA ILE A 173 0.90 -2.67 27.38
C ILE A 173 0.70 -1.23 26.90
N ASP A 174 1.35 -0.82 25.80
CA ASP A 174 1.14 0.46 25.10
C ASP A 174 0.90 1.62 26.08
N TYR A 175 1.85 1.84 26.98
CA TYR A 175 1.69 2.82 28.05
C TYR A 175 2.05 4.22 27.55
N ARG A 176 1.14 5.17 27.77
CA ARG A 176 1.31 6.58 27.42
C ARG A 176 0.81 7.46 28.57
N PRO A 177 1.70 8.06 29.38
CA PRO A 177 1.31 8.83 30.56
C PRO A 177 0.25 9.91 30.30
N ASN A 178 0.35 10.62 29.18
CA ASN A 178 -0.61 11.64 28.77
C ASN A 178 -2.03 11.06 28.53
N LEU A 179 -2.14 9.89 27.90
CA LEU A 179 -3.43 9.23 27.64
C LEU A 179 -4.03 8.62 28.91
N TRP A 180 -3.21 8.31 29.90
CA TRP A 180 -3.62 7.91 31.24
C TRP A 180 -3.91 9.11 32.17
N GLY A 181 -3.87 10.34 31.65
CA GLY A 181 -4.19 11.57 32.38
C GLY A 181 -3.13 11.98 33.41
N LEU A 182 -1.89 11.51 33.26
CA LEU A 182 -0.77 11.84 34.14
C LEU A 182 0.08 13.01 33.63
N ALA A 183 -0.16 13.46 32.39
CA ALA A 183 0.55 14.58 31.77
C ALA A 183 -0.38 15.39 30.85
N GLY A 184 0.03 16.63 30.52
CA GLY A 184 -0.74 17.52 29.64
C GLY A 184 -0.51 17.27 28.15
N HIS A 185 -1.20 18.03 27.30
CA HIS A 185 -1.17 17.86 25.83
C HIS A 185 0.24 17.97 25.21
N GLY A 186 1.13 18.78 25.78
CA GLY A 186 2.50 18.96 25.30
C GLY A 186 3.46 17.82 25.66
N ALA A 187 3.03 16.83 26.44
CA ALA A 187 3.87 15.72 26.90
C ALA A 187 3.67 14.44 26.07
N GLY A 188 3.44 14.58 24.76
CA GLY A 188 3.23 13.42 23.86
C GLY A 188 4.46 12.51 23.72
N GLU A 189 5.65 13.06 23.94
CA GLU A 189 6.93 12.34 23.91
C GLU A 189 7.20 11.55 25.19
N GLU A 190 6.55 11.91 26.30
CA GLU A 190 6.81 11.31 27.61
C GLU A 190 6.46 9.82 27.58
N ARG A 191 7.42 8.98 27.96
CA ARG A 191 7.27 7.51 27.89
C ARG A 191 6.97 6.88 29.25
N PHE A 192 7.34 7.54 30.34
CA PHE A 192 7.15 6.95 31.66
C PHE A 192 6.86 7.98 32.75
N ILE A 193 5.76 7.76 33.49
CA ILE A 193 5.47 8.39 34.77
C ILE A 193 4.98 7.27 35.69
N ALA A 194 5.60 7.10 36.86
CA ALA A 194 5.14 6.11 37.83
C ALA A 194 3.76 6.46 38.39
N SER A 195 2.88 5.48 38.56
CA SER A 195 1.55 5.68 39.14
C SER A 195 0.98 4.39 39.72
N GLU A 196 0.85 4.33 41.04
CA GLU A 196 0.24 3.18 41.74
C GLU A 196 -1.18 2.90 41.26
N LYS A 197 -1.94 3.95 40.91
CA LYS A 197 -3.30 3.82 40.37
C LYS A 197 -3.29 3.10 39.02
N VAL A 198 -2.37 3.46 38.12
CA VAL A 198 -2.25 2.80 36.81
C VAL A 198 -1.75 1.37 36.98
N THR A 199 -0.76 1.14 37.85
CA THR A 199 -0.26 -0.21 38.18
C THR A 199 -1.39 -1.11 38.68
N ALA A 200 -2.15 -0.67 39.69
CA ALA A 200 -3.26 -1.45 40.23
C ALA A 200 -4.33 -1.75 39.16
N LYS A 201 -4.58 -0.77 38.27
CA LYS A 201 -5.52 -0.94 37.16
C LYS A 201 -5.05 -1.99 36.17
N LEU A 202 -3.81 -1.90 35.68
CA LEU A 202 -3.25 -2.88 34.76
C LEU A 202 -3.25 -4.28 35.40
N GLN A 203 -2.73 -4.42 36.63
CA GLN A 203 -2.67 -5.70 37.33
C GLN A 203 -4.04 -6.36 37.53
N SER A 204 -5.11 -5.57 37.63
CA SER A 204 -6.47 -6.11 37.73
C SER A 204 -6.93 -6.86 36.49
N THR A 205 -6.31 -6.65 35.31
CA THR A 205 -6.71 -7.27 34.04
C THR A 205 -5.66 -8.22 33.46
N LEU A 206 -4.40 -8.20 33.93
CA LEU A 206 -3.31 -9.00 33.32
C LEU A 206 -3.57 -10.52 33.30
N HIS A 207 -4.39 -11.04 34.22
CA HIS A 207 -4.76 -12.45 34.28
C HIS A 207 -5.68 -12.90 33.12
N LEU A 208 -6.25 -11.96 32.36
CA LEU A 208 -7.15 -12.24 31.25
C LEU A 208 -6.41 -12.63 29.97
N PHE A 209 -5.11 -12.35 29.89
CA PHE A 209 -4.29 -12.49 28.68
C PHE A 209 -3.43 -13.76 28.68
N ASP A 210 -3.21 -14.32 27.48
CA ASP A 210 -2.30 -15.44 27.23
C ASP A 210 -0.90 -14.96 26.81
N LEU A 211 -0.80 -13.73 26.28
CA LEU A 211 0.42 -13.07 25.86
C LEU A 211 0.41 -11.60 26.33
N ILE A 212 1.48 -11.16 27.01
CA ILE A 212 1.66 -9.76 27.44
C ILE A 212 3.00 -9.27 26.90
N VAL A 213 2.97 -8.16 26.19
CA VAL A 213 4.14 -7.58 25.52
C VAL A 213 4.34 -6.14 25.98
N GLY A 214 5.58 -5.77 26.27
CA GLY A 214 5.92 -4.43 26.72
C GLY A 214 7.41 -4.14 26.60
N THR A 215 7.79 -2.87 26.55
CA THR A 215 9.16 -2.43 26.82
C THR A 215 9.50 -2.61 28.30
N GLU A 216 10.76 -2.38 28.66
CA GLU A 216 11.16 -2.37 30.07
C GLU A 216 10.31 -1.37 30.88
N GLU A 217 10.14 -0.14 30.38
CA GLU A 217 9.33 0.91 31.03
C GLU A 217 7.84 0.56 31.11
N GLU A 218 7.32 -0.13 30.09
CA GLU A 218 5.94 -0.61 30.09
C GLU A 218 5.74 -1.73 31.11
N PHE A 219 6.73 -2.62 31.29
CA PHE A 219 6.71 -3.56 32.40
C PHE A 219 6.89 -2.85 33.75
N HIS A 220 7.68 -1.78 33.84
CA HIS A 220 7.84 -1.02 35.09
C HIS A 220 6.51 -0.50 35.61
N ILE A 221 5.68 0.08 34.75
CA ILE A 221 4.35 0.56 35.16
C ILE A 221 3.40 -0.60 35.50
N ALA A 222 3.44 -1.70 34.74
CA ALA A 222 2.59 -2.88 35.01
C ALA A 222 3.00 -3.62 36.30
N GLY A 223 4.28 -3.60 36.65
CA GLY A 223 4.85 -4.23 37.84
C GLY A 223 4.93 -3.33 39.07
N GLY A 224 4.82 -2.01 38.91
CA GLY A 224 4.87 -1.03 40.00
C GLY A 224 6.28 -0.74 40.53
N THR A 225 7.32 -0.99 39.73
CA THR A 225 8.72 -0.77 40.10
C THR A 225 9.56 -0.51 38.86
N VAL A 226 10.63 0.27 38.98
CA VAL A 226 11.56 0.59 37.87
C VAL A 226 12.68 -0.43 37.70
N ASP A 227 12.68 -1.50 38.51
CA ASP A 227 13.56 -2.66 38.30
C ASP A 227 12.85 -3.65 37.37
N THR A 228 13.41 -3.85 36.15
CA THR A 228 12.77 -4.65 35.09
C THR A 228 12.48 -6.10 35.55
N LEU A 229 13.39 -6.75 36.27
CA LEU A 229 13.20 -8.14 36.71
C LEU A 229 12.17 -8.24 37.83
N ALA A 230 12.18 -7.31 38.78
CA ALA A 230 11.18 -7.23 39.84
C ALA A 230 9.79 -6.91 39.26
N ALA A 231 9.73 -6.04 38.26
CA ALA A 231 8.49 -5.70 37.57
C ALA A 231 7.90 -6.90 36.82
N LEU A 232 8.71 -7.64 36.06
CA LEU A 232 8.32 -8.89 35.42
C LEU A 232 7.84 -9.94 36.44
N LYS A 233 8.53 -10.06 37.59
CA LYS A 233 8.12 -10.96 38.68
C LYS A 233 6.77 -10.55 39.29
N ALA A 234 6.52 -9.25 39.47
CA ALA A 234 5.24 -8.74 39.95
C ALA A 234 4.11 -9.03 38.97
N VAL A 235 4.34 -8.84 37.66
CA VAL A 235 3.38 -9.21 36.61
C VAL A 235 3.12 -10.72 36.60
N ARG A 236 4.17 -11.55 36.69
CA ARG A 236 4.06 -13.01 36.77
C ARG A 236 3.27 -13.48 38.01
N ALA A 237 3.28 -12.73 39.11
CA ALA A 237 2.52 -13.09 40.32
C ALA A 237 0.99 -13.00 40.10
N VAL A 238 0.53 -12.24 39.10
CA VAL A 238 -0.89 -12.04 38.80
C VAL A 238 -1.31 -12.59 37.42
N SER A 239 -0.38 -13.12 36.62
CA SER A 239 -0.68 -13.63 35.27
C SER A 239 0.16 -14.85 34.89
N SER A 240 -0.47 -15.80 34.21
CA SER A 240 0.17 -16.97 33.59
C SER A 240 0.56 -16.73 32.12
N ALA A 241 0.35 -15.53 31.58
CA ALA A 241 0.67 -15.20 30.19
C ALA A 241 2.15 -15.45 29.86
N THR A 242 2.48 -15.69 28.59
CA THR A 242 3.87 -15.50 28.16
C THR A 242 4.19 -14.00 28.20
N LEU A 243 5.30 -13.62 28.84
CA LEU A 243 5.74 -12.23 28.91
C LEU A 243 6.83 -12.01 27.86
N VAL A 244 6.66 -11.03 26.97
CA VAL A 244 7.68 -10.65 25.98
C VAL A 244 8.17 -9.24 26.28
N CYS A 245 9.43 -9.13 26.71
CA CYS A 245 10.06 -7.86 27.06
C CYS A 245 10.90 -7.34 25.88
N LYS A 246 10.52 -6.18 25.33
CA LYS A 246 11.23 -5.44 24.29
C LYS A 246 12.37 -4.64 24.95
N ARG A 247 13.60 -4.77 24.44
CA ARG A 247 14.84 -4.19 24.99
C ARG A 247 15.55 -3.27 23.97
N GLY A 248 14.78 -2.61 23.12
CA GLY A 248 15.29 -1.75 22.05
C GLY A 248 16.29 -2.48 21.14
N ALA A 249 17.49 -1.93 20.99
CA ALA A 249 18.54 -2.51 20.13
C ALA A 249 19.04 -3.89 20.59
N ALA A 250 18.80 -4.28 21.85
CA ALA A 250 19.12 -5.61 22.36
C ALA A 250 18.08 -6.68 21.95
N GLY A 251 17.08 -6.32 21.14
CA GLY A 251 16.02 -7.22 20.69
C GLY A 251 14.94 -7.41 21.75
N ALA A 252 14.50 -8.64 21.96
CA ALA A 252 13.47 -8.97 22.93
C ALA A 252 13.68 -10.37 23.51
N ALA A 253 13.10 -10.61 24.70
CA ALA A 253 13.14 -11.89 25.39
C ALA A 253 11.73 -12.34 25.79
N ALA A 254 11.40 -13.61 25.55
CA ALA A 254 10.16 -14.26 25.95
C ALA A 254 10.35 -15.11 27.21
N PHE A 255 9.38 -15.03 28.11
CA PHE A 255 9.35 -15.76 29.38
C PHE A 255 8.03 -16.53 29.51
N THR A 256 8.07 -17.83 29.19
CA THR A 256 6.90 -18.72 29.25
C THR A 256 6.57 -19.20 30.67
N GLY A 257 7.53 -19.11 31.60
CA GLY A 257 7.40 -19.59 32.97
C GLY A 257 7.94 -18.61 34.01
N ALA A 258 8.65 -19.14 35.00
CA ALA A 258 9.28 -18.34 36.05
C ALA A 258 10.28 -17.34 35.47
N ILE A 259 10.34 -16.14 36.05
CA ILE A 259 11.25 -15.09 35.60
C ILE A 259 12.66 -15.40 36.12
N PRO A 260 13.66 -15.55 35.24
CA PRO A 260 15.03 -15.90 35.60
C PRO A 260 15.78 -14.77 36.34
N ALA A 261 17.07 -15.01 36.62
CA ALA A 261 17.94 -14.05 37.27
C ALA A 261 18.48 -12.98 36.31
N SER A 262 18.55 -13.27 35.00
CA SER A 262 18.92 -12.33 33.95
C SER A 262 17.89 -12.30 32.83
N LEU A 263 17.68 -11.14 32.19
CA LEU A 263 16.84 -11.04 30.99
C LEU A 263 17.40 -11.86 29.82
N ASP A 264 18.71 -12.08 29.79
CA ASP A 264 19.39 -12.84 28.72
C ASP A 264 19.14 -14.36 28.83
N ASP A 265 18.59 -14.83 29.95
CA ASP A 265 18.20 -16.23 30.14
C ASP A 265 16.81 -16.54 29.55
N GLY A 266 16.10 -15.53 29.02
CA GLY A 266 14.84 -15.72 28.30
C GLY A 266 15.05 -16.26 26.88
N GLU A 267 13.98 -16.77 26.28
CA GLU A 267 14.04 -17.19 24.87
C GLU A 267 14.14 -15.95 23.97
N ALA A 268 15.11 -15.91 23.06
CA ALA A 268 15.39 -14.74 22.22
C ALA A 268 15.53 -15.11 20.74
N GLY A 269 15.17 -14.17 19.86
CA GLY A 269 15.45 -14.20 18.43
C GLY A 269 16.62 -13.28 18.07
N PRO A 270 17.24 -13.44 16.88
CA PRO A 270 18.30 -12.54 16.44
C PRO A 270 17.81 -11.09 16.30
N GLY A 271 18.67 -10.15 16.66
CA GLY A 271 18.50 -8.74 16.33
C GLY A 271 19.13 -8.38 14.98
N PHE A 272 18.78 -7.23 14.42
CA PHE A 272 19.26 -6.79 13.12
C PHE A 272 19.99 -5.43 13.24
N PRO A 273 21.28 -5.35 12.86
CA PRO A 273 22.07 -4.13 13.01
C PRO A 273 21.74 -3.12 11.89
N ILE A 274 20.75 -2.27 12.12
CA ILE A 274 20.23 -1.29 11.15
C ILE A 274 20.39 0.15 11.66
N GLU A 275 20.29 1.13 10.76
CA GLU A 275 20.20 2.55 11.08
C GLU A 275 18.79 2.88 11.56
N VAL A 276 18.69 3.49 12.75
CA VAL A 276 17.44 4.03 13.27
C VAL A 276 17.20 5.40 12.65
N PHE A 277 16.13 5.51 11.88
CA PHE A 277 15.67 6.75 11.25
C PHE A 277 14.45 7.34 11.96
N ASN A 278 13.55 6.47 12.45
CA ASN A 278 12.34 6.83 13.18
C ASN A 278 12.09 5.78 14.27
N VAL A 279 11.74 6.12 15.51
CA VAL A 279 11.40 5.08 16.53
C VAL A 279 9.90 4.85 16.66
N LEU A 280 9.07 5.68 16.04
CA LEU A 280 7.63 5.60 16.14
C LEU A 280 7.08 4.40 15.36
N GLY A 281 6.18 3.64 15.97
CA GLY A 281 5.58 2.45 15.37
C GLY A 281 6.45 1.19 15.41
N ALA A 282 7.65 1.25 16.01
CA ALA A 282 8.52 0.09 16.21
C ALA A 282 7.83 -1.01 17.02
N GLY A 283 7.11 -0.63 18.08
CA GLY A 283 6.34 -1.56 18.92
C GLY A 283 5.22 -2.25 18.15
N ASP A 284 4.47 -1.50 17.34
CA ASP A 284 3.36 -2.04 16.56
C ASP A 284 3.86 -2.97 15.43
N GLY A 285 4.97 -2.62 14.78
CA GLY A 285 5.64 -3.48 13.79
C GLY A 285 6.20 -4.74 14.43
N PHE A 286 6.82 -4.62 15.60
CA PHE A 286 7.26 -5.76 16.41
C PHE A 286 6.09 -6.68 16.75
N MET A 287 4.97 -6.11 17.20
CA MET A 287 3.76 -6.86 17.50
C MET A 287 3.23 -7.59 16.27
N ALA A 288 3.24 -6.97 15.08
CA ALA A 288 2.81 -7.64 13.86
C ALA A 288 3.65 -8.89 13.55
N GLY A 289 4.99 -8.78 13.62
CA GLY A 289 5.88 -9.92 13.43
C GLY A 289 5.74 -11.00 14.51
N LEU A 290 5.59 -10.59 15.78
CA LEU A 290 5.40 -11.51 16.90
C LEU A 290 4.09 -12.29 16.76
N LEU A 291 2.98 -11.59 16.44
CA LEU A 291 1.67 -12.21 16.25
C LEU A 291 1.68 -13.17 15.07
N LYS A 292 2.42 -12.86 13.99
CA LYS A 292 2.64 -13.79 12.87
C LYS A 292 3.23 -15.12 13.35
N GLY A 293 4.38 -15.08 14.03
CA GLY A 293 5.01 -16.30 14.55
C GLY A 293 4.15 -17.03 15.59
N TRP A 294 3.59 -16.29 16.55
CA TRP A 294 2.79 -16.87 17.63
C TRP A 294 1.48 -17.50 17.15
N LEU A 295 0.84 -16.94 16.13
CA LEU A 295 -0.38 -17.49 15.54
C LEU A 295 -0.09 -18.66 14.60
N ASP A 296 1.06 -18.67 13.92
CA ASP A 296 1.50 -19.82 13.13
C ASP A 296 2.02 -20.99 14.00
N GLY A 297 2.22 -20.76 15.30
CA GLY A 297 2.71 -21.80 16.22
C GLY A 297 4.22 -22.00 16.16
N GLU A 298 4.95 -21.01 15.68
CA GLU A 298 6.41 -21.00 15.66
C GLU A 298 6.99 -20.98 17.07
N ALA A 299 8.21 -21.52 17.23
CA ALA A 299 8.94 -21.40 18.47
C ALA A 299 9.29 -19.92 18.78
N TRP A 300 9.50 -19.58 20.06
CA TRP A 300 9.77 -18.19 20.46
C TRP A 300 10.98 -17.56 19.76
N PRO A 301 12.11 -18.23 19.53
CA PRO A 301 13.21 -17.65 18.78
C PRO A 301 12.82 -17.20 17.36
N ARG A 302 11.98 -17.99 16.67
CA ARG A 302 11.48 -17.65 15.33
C ARG A 302 10.43 -16.54 15.38
N SER A 303 9.51 -16.61 16.34
CA SER A 303 8.51 -15.54 16.55
C SER A 303 9.18 -14.20 16.85
N LEU A 304 10.25 -14.21 17.65
CA LEU A 304 11.03 -13.01 17.99
C LEU A 304 11.95 -12.57 16.84
N GLU A 305 12.43 -13.47 15.98
CA GLU A 305 13.10 -13.09 14.73
C GLU A 305 12.17 -12.26 13.84
N TYR A 306 10.93 -12.71 13.62
CA TYR A 306 9.93 -11.96 12.87
C TYR A 306 9.60 -10.63 13.53
N ALA A 307 9.42 -10.63 14.85
CA ALA A 307 9.14 -9.42 15.62
C ALA A 307 10.27 -8.39 15.50
N ASN A 308 11.52 -8.82 15.73
CA ASN A 308 12.70 -7.95 15.63
C ASN A 308 12.89 -7.41 14.20
N ALA A 309 12.66 -8.24 13.17
CA ALA A 309 12.77 -7.81 11.78
C ALA A 309 11.71 -6.77 11.42
N CYS A 310 10.44 -6.99 11.80
CA CYS A 310 9.37 -6.03 11.53
C CYS A 310 9.56 -4.72 12.31
N GLY A 311 10.07 -4.79 13.54
CA GLY A 311 10.50 -3.61 14.30
C GLY A 311 11.64 -2.87 13.60
N ALA A 312 12.64 -3.57 13.07
CA ALA A 312 13.74 -3.01 12.30
C ALA A 312 13.28 -2.27 11.03
N PHE A 313 12.32 -2.83 10.28
CA PHE A 313 11.72 -2.14 9.14
C PHE A 313 11.00 -0.85 9.54
N ALA A 314 10.17 -0.93 10.58
CA ALA A 314 9.42 0.22 11.09
C ALA A 314 10.34 1.39 11.42
N VAL A 315 11.51 1.11 12.00
CA VAL A 315 12.44 2.17 12.40
C VAL A 315 13.37 2.69 11.33
N SER A 316 13.43 2.03 10.16
CA SER A 316 14.36 2.41 9.09
C SER A 316 13.73 3.32 8.03
N ARG A 317 12.41 3.50 8.06
CA ARG A 317 11.62 4.30 7.10
C ARG A 317 10.81 5.39 7.80
N HIS A 318 10.21 6.27 7.00
CA HIS A 318 9.59 7.51 7.49
C HIS A 318 8.31 7.30 8.30
N GLY A 319 7.32 6.57 7.80
CA GLY A 319 6.03 6.35 8.49
C GLY A 319 5.95 5.01 9.23
N CYS A 320 4.96 4.82 10.10
CA CYS A 320 4.71 3.55 10.81
C CYS A 320 4.18 2.46 9.86
N THR A 321 2.87 2.46 9.63
CA THR A 321 2.17 1.51 8.77
C THR A 321 2.78 1.31 7.38
N PRO A 322 3.12 2.37 6.61
CA PRO A 322 3.72 2.19 5.30
C PRO A 322 5.06 1.44 5.35
N ALA A 323 5.82 1.51 6.46
CA ALA A 323 7.13 0.88 6.58
C ALA A 323 7.09 -0.63 6.81
N TYR A 324 5.96 -1.18 7.26
CA TYR A 324 5.87 -2.60 7.59
C TYR A 324 6.04 -3.48 6.35
N PRO A 325 6.80 -4.58 6.48
CA PRO A 325 7.10 -5.41 5.33
C PRO A 325 5.90 -6.24 4.90
N SER A 326 5.86 -6.59 3.62
CA SER A 326 5.05 -7.73 3.18
C SER A 326 5.70 -9.03 3.64
N LEU A 327 4.97 -10.15 3.60
CA LEU A 327 5.57 -11.46 3.88
C LEU A 327 6.77 -11.77 2.94
N ALA A 328 6.66 -11.41 1.66
CA ALA A 328 7.71 -11.62 0.67
C ALA A 328 8.96 -10.80 1.00
N GLU A 329 8.78 -9.53 1.37
CA GLU A 329 9.87 -8.64 1.80
C GLU A 329 10.54 -9.16 3.08
N LEU A 330 9.77 -9.58 4.08
CA LEU A 330 10.29 -10.15 5.32
C LEU A 330 11.13 -11.41 5.03
N GLN A 331 10.62 -12.33 4.22
CA GLN A 331 11.33 -13.56 3.87
C GLN A 331 12.61 -13.28 3.09
N PHE A 332 12.55 -12.34 2.15
CA PHE A 332 13.73 -11.90 1.40
C PHE A 332 14.79 -11.33 2.34
N PHE A 333 14.41 -10.42 3.23
CA PHE A 333 15.31 -9.80 4.21
C PHE A 333 15.95 -10.83 5.14
N LEU A 334 15.17 -11.77 5.69
CA LEU A 334 15.68 -12.81 6.58
C LEU A 334 16.63 -13.78 5.87
N LYS A 335 16.38 -14.09 4.59
CA LYS A 335 17.23 -14.97 3.78
C LYS A 335 18.54 -14.30 3.38
N ARG A 336 18.49 -13.03 2.96
CA ARG A 336 19.64 -12.28 2.46
C ARG A 336 20.49 -11.69 3.59
N GLY A 337 19.85 -11.32 4.71
CA GLY A 337 20.47 -10.58 5.80
C GLY A 337 20.58 -9.08 5.50
N VAL A 338 21.23 -8.35 6.42
CA VAL A 338 21.45 -6.90 6.30
C VAL A 338 22.68 -6.63 5.44
N THR A 339 22.47 -6.05 4.26
CA THR A 339 23.52 -5.62 3.31
C THR A 339 23.78 -4.12 3.39
N GLU A 340 22.74 -3.33 3.58
CA GLU A 340 22.76 -1.89 3.87
C GLU A 340 22.05 -1.67 5.21
N ARG A 341 22.64 -0.87 6.11
CA ARG A 341 22.06 -0.63 7.45
C ARG A 341 20.89 0.34 7.37
N ALA A 342 20.95 1.33 6.50
CA ALA A 342 19.84 2.20 6.20
C ALA A 342 18.91 1.50 5.20
N LEU A 343 18.02 0.62 5.67
CA LEU A 343 17.18 -0.24 4.81
C LEU A 343 16.45 0.55 3.70
N ARG A 344 16.03 1.79 3.98
CA ARG A 344 15.42 2.71 3.00
C ARG A 344 16.32 3.12 1.81
N LYS A 345 17.60 2.75 1.84
CA LYS A 345 18.61 3.00 0.78
C LYS A 345 19.07 1.70 0.12
N ASP A 346 18.45 0.57 0.44
CA ASP A 346 18.73 -0.70 -0.20
C ASP A 346 17.78 -0.86 -1.39
N ASP A 347 18.30 -0.64 -2.60
CA ASP A 347 17.48 -0.54 -3.82
C ASP A 347 16.65 -1.82 -4.10
N GLU A 348 17.23 -3.00 -3.87
CA GLU A 348 16.55 -4.28 -4.09
C GLU A 348 15.42 -4.48 -3.06
N LEU A 349 15.70 -4.15 -1.79
CA LEU A 349 14.70 -4.23 -0.73
C LEU A 349 13.57 -3.21 -0.92
N GLU A 350 13.89 -1.98 -1.33
CA GLU A 350 12.89 -0.94 -1.63
C GLU A 350 12.05 -1.30 -2.86
N GLN A 351 12.62 -1.96 -3.88
CA GLN A 351 11.84 -2.47 -5.00
C GLN A 351 10.88 -3.59 -4.57
N ILE A 352 11.30 -4.52 -3.72
CA ILE A 352 10.41 -5.55 -3.18
C ILE A 352 9.33 -4.91 -2.29
N HIS A 353 9.71 -3.97 -1.44
CA HIS A 353 8.80 -3.22 -0.58
C HIS A 353 7.70 -2.55 -1.37
N TRP A 354 8.09 -1.74 -2.36
CA TRP A 354 7.14 -1.11 -3.26
C TRP A 354 6.26 -2.15 -3.93
N SER A 355 6.87 -3.11 -4.63
CA SER A 355 6.14 -3.96 -5.55
C SER A 355 5.14 -4.92 -4.89
N THR A 356 5.45 -5.36 -3.67
CA THR A 356 4.61 -6.29 -2.91
C THR A 356 3.57 -5.59 -2.04
N ASN A 357 3.66 -4.27 -1.85
CA ASN A 357 2.71 -3.49 -1.04
C ASN A 357 1.78 -2.58 -1.86
N ARG A 358 1.97 -2.43 -3.18
CA ARG A 358 1.01 -1.71 -4.05
C ARG A 358 -0.40 -2.28 -3.96
N LYS A 359 -1.41 -1.43 -4.17
CA LYS A 359 -2.83 -1.74 -3.93
C LYS A 359 -3.68 -1.80 -5.20
N GLY A 360 -4.83 -2.45 -5.13
CA GLY A 360 -5.77 -2.59 -6.26
C GLY A 360 -5.51 -3.83 -7.11
N ASP A 361 -6.61 -4.42 -7.60
CA ASP A 361 -6.58 -5.55 -8.52
C ASP A 361 -6.67 -5.04 -9.97
N PHE A 362 -5.58 -5.22 -10.70
CA PHE A 362 -5.46 -4.89 -12.12
C PHE A 362 -5.11 -6.14 -12.95
N SER A 363 -5.65 -7.29 -12.55
CA SER A 363 -5.48 -8.58 -13.24
C SER A 363 -5.99 -8.58 -14.68
N THR A 364 -6.89 -7.67 -15.04
CA THR A 364 -7.35 -7.43 -16.41
C THR A 364 -7.47 -5.94 -16.67
N MET A 365 -7.03 -5.47 -17.84
CA MET A 365 -6.91 -4.04 -18.15
C MET A 365 -7.45 -3.70 -19.55
N ARG A 366 -8.60 -3.02 -19.59
CA ARG A 366 -9.21 -2.51 -20.83
C ARG A 366 -9.10 -0.98 -20.83
N VAL A 367 -8.04 -0.44 -21.43
CA VAL A 367 -7.71 0.98 -21.34
C VAL A 367 -8.07 1.72 -22.63
N PHE A 368 -8.89 2.76 -22.50
CA PHE A 368 -9.20 3.67 -23.60
C PHE A 368 -8.18 4.83 -23.60
N ALA A 369 -7.25 4.81 -24.56
CA ALA A 369 -6.17 5.79 -24.65
C ALA A 369 -6.55 7.00 -25.52
N PHE A 370 -6.83 8.15 -24.90
CA PHE A 370 -7.12 9.41 -25.60
C PHE A 370 -6.20 10.55 -25.14
N ASP A 371 -4.98 10.20 -24.69
CA ASP A 371 -3.87 11.07 -24.33
C ASP A 371 -3.20 11.78 -25.53
N HIS A 372 -3.75 11.59 -26.72
CA HIS A 372 -3.24 12.11 -27.97
C HIS A 372 -3.40 13.63 -28.01
N ARG A 373 -2.38 14.32 -28.51
CA ARG A 373 -2.31 15.79 -28.56
C ARG A 373 -2.14 16.26 -29.99
N MET A 374 -0.95 16.08 -30.57
CA MET A 374 -0.63 16.44 -31.96
C MET A 374 -1.68 15.92 -32.96
N GLN A 375 -2.08 14.66 -32.86
CA GLN A 375 -3.06 14.05 -33.77
C GLN A 375 -4.47 14.66 -33.66
N LEU A 376 -4.85 15.24 -32.52
CA LEU A 376 -6.13 15.95 -32.36
C LEU A 376 -6.00 17.42 -32.77
N GLU A 377 -4.85 18.04 -32.49
CA GLU A 377 -4.53 19.43 -32.87
C GLU A 377 -4.45 19.60 -34.39
N ASP A 378 -3.98 18.57 -35.11
CA ASP A 378 -3.89 18.56 -36.58
C ASP A 378 -5.25 18.39 -37.28
N LEU A 379 -6.33 18.11 -36.54
CA LEU A 379 -7.65 17.91 -37.14
C LEU A 379 -8.31 19.24 -37.54
N PRO A 380 -9.04 19.28 -38.68
CA PRO A 380 -9.78 20.46 -39.08
C PRO A 380 -10.77 20.92 -38.02
N GLY A 381 -10.75 22.22 -37.71
CA GLY A 381 -11.66 22.83 -36.74
C GLY A 381 -11.30 22.57 -35.27
N ALA A 382 -10.15 21.95 -35.00
CA ALA A 382 -9.63 21.76 -33.65
C ALA A 382 -9.27 23.08 -32.97
N SER A 383 -9.62 23.19 -31.69
CA SER A 383 -9.13 24.20 -30.75
C SER A 383 -8.89 23.53 -29.40
N PRO A 384 -8.06 24.09 -28.51
CA PRO A 384 -7.86 23.52 -27.17
C PRO A 384 -9.18 23.27 -26.41
N GLU A 385 -10.13 24.18 -26.53
CA GLU A 385 -11.45 24.07 -25.90
C GLU A 385 -12.27 22.92 -26.48
N LYS A 386 -12.30 22.79 -27.82
CA LYS A 386 -13.02 21.70 -28.49
C LYS A 386 -12.39 20.34 -28.20
N ILE A 387 -11.06 20.27 -28.15
CA ILE A 387 -10.35 19.03 -27.79
C ILE A 387 -10.64 18.67 -26.33
N GLY A 388 -10.61 19.63 -25.42
CA GLY A 388 -10.96 19.40 -24.02
C GLY A 388 -12.40 18.95 -23.82
N ALA A 389 -13.35 19.51 -24.59
CA ALA A 389 -14.73 19.04 -24.63
C ALA A 389 -14.82 17.62 -25.19
N PHE A 390 -14.10 17.32 -26.27
CA PHE A 390 -14.07 15.98 -26.87
C PHE A 390 -13.51 14.92 -25.91
N LYS A 391 -12.43 15.21 -25.18
CA LYS A 391 -11.85 14.28 -24.19
C LYS A 391 -12.80 13.98 -23.03
N GLN A 392 -13.69 14.92 -22.68
CA GLN A 392 -14.77 14.64 -21.73
C GLN A 392 -15.81 13.66 -22.31
N LEU A 393 -16.11 13.73 -23.60
CA LEU A 393 -16.96 12.73 -24.28
C LEU A 393 -16.27 11.36 -24.34
N CYS A 394 -14.95 11.31 -24.51
CA CYS A 394 -14.20 10.05 -24.39
C CYS A 394 -14.37 9.45 -22.99
N LEU A 395 -14.27 10.26 -21.93
CA LEU A 395 -14.52 9.81 -20.57
C LEU A 395 -15.96 9.31 -20.38
N ASP A 396 -16.96 9.99 -20.95
CA ASP A 396 -18.35 9.55 -20.89
C ASP A 396 -18.52 8.15 -21.50
N ALA A 397 -17.86 7.89 -22.64
CA ALA A 397 -17.83 6.56 -23.25
C ALA A 397 -17.09 5.53 -22.39
N VAL A 398 -16.00 5.91 -21.70
CA VAL A 398 -15.32 5.03 -20.73
C VAL A 398 -16.26 4.64 -19.60
N LEU A 399 -16.93 5.62 -18.99
CA LEU A 399 -17.82 5.39 -17.85
C LEU A 399 -19.04 4.55 -18.23
N GLU A 400 -19.61 4.77 -19.42
CA GLU A 400 -20.71 3.94 -19.94
C GLU A 400 -20.29 2.48 -20.11
N VAL A 401 -19.09 2.23 -20.65
CA VAL A 401 -18.62 0.85 -20.88
C VAL A 401 -18.12 0.22 -19.58
N GLN A 402 -17.47 0.98 -18.70
CA GLN A 402 -16.98 0.52 -17.41
C GLN A 402 -18.14 0.09 -16.50
N ASP A 403 -19.20 0.90 -16.40
CA ASP A 403 -20.42 0.60 -15.63
C ASP A 403 -20.12 0.15 -14.19
N GLY A 404 -19.19 0.85 -13.52
CA GLY A 404 -18.78 0.53 -12.14
C GLY A 404 -17.91 -0.73 -11.98
N ARG A 405 -17.59 -1.44 -13.07
CA ARG A 405 -16.78 -2.67 -13.03
C ARG A 405 -15.29 -2.35 -12.92
N PRO A 406 -14.49 -3.21 -12.24
CA PRO A 406 -13.04 -3.09 -12.21
C PRO A 406 -12.41 -3.49 -13.55
N GLY A 407 -11.10 -3.23 -13.71
CA GLY A 407 -10.33 -3.65 -14.88
C GLY A 407 -10.53 -2.78 -16.12
N TYR A 408 -10.91 -1.52 -15.91
CA TYR A 408 -11.05 -0.48 -16.93
C TYR A 408 -10.17 0.71 -16.60
N GLY A 409 -9.73 1.43 -17.62
CA GLY A 409 -8.89 2.59 -17.42
C GLY A 409 -8.87 3.52 -18.62
N LEU A 410 -8.09 4.60 -18.49
CA LEU A 410 -7.87 5.57 -19.55
C LEU A 410 -6.43 6.05 -19.59
N LEU A 411 -6.01 6.53 -20.76
CA LEU A 411 -4.86 7.43 -20.88
C LEU A 411 -5.36 8.81 -21.27
N CYS A 412 -4.99 9.84 -20.51
CA CYS A 412 -5.39 11.22 -20.78
C CYS A 412 -4.31 12.21 -20.34
N ASP A 413 -4.00 13.20 -21.19
CA ASP A 413 -2.99 14.22 -20.90
C ASP A 413 -3.52 15.35 -20.01
N GLY A 414 -2.61 16.01 -19.31
CA GLY A 414 -2.91 17.15 -18.44
C GLY A 414 -3.22 18.44 -19.19
N ARG A 415 -2.63 18.64 -20.38
CA ARG A 415 -2.67 19.90 -21.12
C ARG A 415 -4.04 20.21 -21.73
N LEU A 416 -4.61 19.24 -22.43
CA LEU A 416 -5.90 19.35 -23.11
C LEU A 416 -7.00 18.55 -22.40
N GLY A 417 -6.63 17.54 -21.62
CA GLY A 417 -7.54 16.61 -20.97
C GLY A 417 -7.85 16.88 -19.49
N ARG A 418 -7.39 18.01 -18.92
CA ARG A 418 -7.49 18.31 -17.48
C ARG A 418 -8.87 18.08 -16.86
N GLN A 419 -9.93 18.55 -17.53
CA GLN A 419 -11.29 18.39 -17.01
C GLN A 419 -11.77 16.93 -17.01
N ALA A 420 -11.32 16.13 -17.97
CA ALA A 420 -11.58 14.69 -17.97
C ALA A 420 -10.86 14.01 -16.80
N LEU A 421 -9.60 14.37 -16.53
CA LEU A 421 -8.85 13.84 -15.38
C LEU A 421 -9.54 14.17 -14.05
N TYR A 422 -9.99 15.41 -13.83
CA TYR A 422 -10.71 15.80 -12.61
C TYR A 422 -12.03 15.04 -12.41
N ARG A 423 -12.73 14.72 -13.51
CA ARG A 423 -13.98 13.96 -13.46
C ARG A 423 -13.76 12.46 -13.28
N ALA A 424 -12.62 11.94 -13.73
CA ALA A 424 -12.25 10.54 -13.64
C ALA A 424 -11.74 10.15 -12.25
N ALA A 425 -11.14 11.09 -11.52
CA ALA A 425 -10.62 10.85 -10.17
C ALA A 425 -11.71 10.32 -9.22
N GLY A 426 -11.38 9.31 -8.42
CA GLY A 426 -12.29 8.65 -7.48
C GLY A 426 -13.39 7.78 -8.12
N ARG A 427 -13.27 7.42 -9.41
CA ARG A 427 -14.24 6.56 -10.12
C ARG A 427 -13.84 5.09 -10.22
N GLY A 428 -12.73 4.70 -9.58
CA GLY A 428 -12.21 3.32 -9.63
C GLY A 428 -11.62 2.95 -11.00
N LEU A 429 -11.21 3.95 -11.79
CA LEU A 429 -10.52 3.77 -13.05
C LEU A 429 -9.01 3.74 -12.82
N TRP A 430 -8.30 2.93 -13.60
CA TRP A 430 -6.86 3.09 -13.75
C TRP A 430 -6.57 4.28 -14.69
N ILE A 431 -5.78 5.26 -14.25
CA ILE A 431 -5.59 6.53 -14.97
C ILE A 431 -4.11 6.73 -15.28
N GLY A 432 -3.70 6.51 -16.53
CA GLY A 432 -2.36 6.89 -16.98
C GLY A 432 -2.32 8.30 -17.55
N ARG A 433 -1.37 9.11 -17.10
CA ARG A 433 -1.14 10.48 -17.60
C ARG A 433 0.25 10.58 -18.25
N PRO A 434 0.34 10.93 -19.55
CA PRO A 434 1.63 11.06 -20.23
C PRO A 434 2.42 12.25 -19.67
N VAL A 435 3.75 12.11 -19.65
CA VAL A 435 4.67 13.19 -19.27
C VAL A 435 5.49 13.71 -20.44
N GLU A 436 5.65 12.91 -21.49
CA GLU A 436 6.48 13.25 -22.63
C GLU A 436 5.82 14.28 -23.55
N TRP A 437 6.66 15.09 -24.20
CA TRP A 437 6.27 15.90 -25.33
C TRP A 437 5.99 14.97 -26.54
N PRO A 438 4.87 15.14 -27.26
CA PRO A 438 4.54 14.26 -28.38
C PRO A 438 5.68 14.14 -29.40
N GLY A 439 6.14 12.90 -29.64
CA GLY A 439 7.16 12.60 -30.65
C GLY A 439 8.59 13.02 -30.29
N SER A 440 8.87 13.47 -29.07
CA SER A 440 10.23 13.89 -28.68
C SER A 440 11.24 12.75 -28.75
N ARG A 441 12.36 12.98 -29.43
CA ARG A 441 13.54 12.12 -29.48
C ARG A 441 14.78 12.97 -29.79
N PRO A 442 15.69 13.27 -28.83
CA PRO A 442 15.72 12.77 -27.45
C PRO A 442 14.44 13.05 -26.64
N LEU A 443 14.18 12.20 -25.66
CA LEU A 443 12.99 12.29 -24.80
C LEU A 443 12.97 13.61 -24.05
N ALA A 444 11.88 14.38 -24.21
CA ALA A 444 11.65 15.63 -23.51
C ALA A 444 10.29 15.59 -22.81
N PHE A 445 10.20 16.16 -21.61
CA PHE A 445 8.95 16.21 -20.85
C PHE A 445 8.19 17.52 -21.09
N GLU A 446 6.88 17.48 -20.88
CA GLU A 446 6.07 18.70 -20.90
C GLU A 446 6.53 19.68 -19.80
N PRO A 447 6.44 21.00 -20.02
CA PRO A 447 6.92 22.00 -19.06
C PRO A 447 6.33 21.87 -17.65
N GLU A 448 5.09 21.39 -17.53
CA GLU A 448 4.41 21.20 -16.23
C GLU A 448 5.07 20.15 -15.33
N ILE A 449 5.84 19.23 -15.91
CA ILE A 449 6.57 18.21 -15.15
C ILE A 449 7.77 18.85 -14.43
N GLY A 450 8.37 19.88 -15.03
CA GLY A 450 9.56 20.55 -14.51
C GLY A 450 10.85 19.76 -14.78
N ALA A 451 11.99 20.46 -14.75
CA ALA A 451 13.29 19.87 -15.05
C ALA A 451 13.70 18.77 -14.06
N ASP A 452 13.24 18.87 -12.80
CA ASP A 452 13.46 17.91 -11.72
C ASP A 452 12.28 16.94 -11.53
N CYS A 453 11.29 16.98 -12.43
CA CYS A 453 10.04 16.21 -12.32
C CYS A 453 9.24 16.52 -11.03
N GLY A 454 9.43 17.70 -10.44
CA GLY A 454 8.74 18.13 -9.22
C GLY A 454 7.22 18.30 -9.36
N GLY A 455 6.72 18.53 -10.58
CA GLY A 455 5.28 18.68 -10.85
C GLY A 455 4.45 17.42 -10.54
N LEU A 456 5.10 16.26 -10.39
CA LEU A 456 4.43 15.02 -9.98
C LEU A 456 3.85 15.09 -8.56
N ALA A 457 4.35 15.97 -7.69
CA ALA A 457 3.83 16.14 -6.33
C ALA A 457 2.38 16.67 -6.28
N GLU A 458 1.87 17.20 -7.40
CA GLU A 458 0.50 17.71 -7.52
C GLU A 458 -0.49 16.64 -8.01
N TRP A 459 -0.02 15.43 -8.33
CA TRP A 459 -0.85 14.39 -8.93
C TRP A 459 -1.59 13.59 -7.86
N PRO A 460 -2.84 13.18 -8.10
CA PRO A 460 -3.52 12.22 -7.23
C PRO A 460 -2.79 10.88 -7.21
N ASP A 461 -2.78 10.22 -6.05
CA ASP A 461 -2.10 8.94 -5.80
C ASP A 461 -2.57 7.80 -6.73
N GLU A 462 -3.82 7.84 -7.18
CA GLU A 462 -4.39 6.86 -8.10
C GLU A 462 -3.96 7.03 -9.57
N HIS A 463 -3.16 8.06 -9.89
CA HIS A 463 -2.65 8.30 -11.24
C HIS A 463 -1.33 7.56 -11.49
N VAL A 464 -1.16 7.08 -12.72
CA VAL A 464 0.05 6.42 -13.20
C VAL A 464 0.84 7.36 -14.11
N VAL A 465 2.13 7.52 -13.80
CA VAL A 465 3.08 8.27 -14.63
C VAL A 465 3.36 7.45 -15.89
N LYS A 466 2.82 7.88 -17.02
CA LYS A 466 3.06 7.23 -18.31
C LYS A 466 4.17 7.98 -19.05
N CYS A 467 5.16 7.24 -19.54
CA CYS A 467 6.26 7.79 -20.33
C CYS A 467 6.46 6.97 -21.61
N LEU A 468 6.39 7.63 -22.77
CA LEU A 468 6.73 7.01 -24.06
C LEU A 468 8.18 7.32 -24.46
N CYS A 469 8.97 6.27 -24.68
CA CYS A 469 10.36 6.32 -25.08
C CYS A 469 10.56 5.63 -26.44
N PHE A 470 11.03 6.38 -27.45
CA PHE A 470 11.32 5.84 -28.79
C PHE A 470 12.77 5.35 -28.85
N CYS A 471 12.98 4.06 -28.63
CA CYS A 471 14.31 3.49 -28.46
C CYS A 471 14.51 2.19 -29.26
N HIS A 472 15.72 1.96 -29.74
CA HIS A 472 16.14 0.75 -30.44
C HIS A 472 17.54 0.35 -29.96
N PRO A 473 17.89 -0.96 -29.85
CA PRO A 473 19.23 -1.38 -29.45
C PRO A 473 20.37 -0.69 -30.24
N ASP A 474 20.16 -0.48 -31.54
CA ASP A 474 21.10 0.18 -32.46
C ASP A 474 21.08 1.72 -32.39
N ASP A 475 20.33 2.34 -31.49
CA ASP A 475 20.38 3.79 -31.30
C ASP A 475 21.80 4.25 -30.92
N ALA A 476 22.17 5.47 -31.35
CA ALA A 476 23.47 6.03 -31.05
C ALA A 476 23.71 6.12 -29.53
N PRO A 477 24.95 5.85 -29.04
CA PRO A 477 25.24 5.85 -27.61
C PRO A 477 24.85 7.14 -26.87
N ASP A 478 25.09 8.31 -27.49
CA ASP A 478 24.74 9.61 -26.89
C ASP A 478 23.22 9.76 -26.72
N LEU A 479 22.44 9.29 -27.70
CA LEU A 479 20.98 9.30 -27.60
C LEU A 479 20.49 8.35 -26.50
N TRP A 480 21.09 7.16 -26.37
CA TRP A 480 20.79 6.26 -25.26
C TRP A 480 21.05 6.93 -23.92
N ALA A 481 22.22 7.55 -23.74
CA ALA A 481 22.57 8.23 -22.50
C ALA A 481 21.55 9.32 -22.11
N GLU A 482 21.08 10.11 -23.09
CA GLU A 482 20.05 11.15 -22.85
C GLU A 482 18.67 10.56 -22.49
N GLN A 483 18.27 9.47 -23.16
CA GLN A 483 17.00 8.80 -22.88
C GLN A 483 17.02 8.13 -21.50
N GLU A 484 18.09 7.40 -21.18
CA GLU A 484 18.29 6.72 -19.89
C GLU A 484 18.30 7.73 -18.74
N ALA A 485 19.04 8.83 -18.86
CA ALA A 485 19.08 9.87 -17.84
C ALA A 485 17.70 10.51 -17.60
N SER A 486 16.91 10.68 -18.67
CA SER A 486 15.56 11.25 -18.57
C SER A 486 14.57 10.28 -17.92
N VAL A 487 14.58 9.00 -18.32
CA VAL A 487 13.72 7.97 -17.73
C VAL A 487 14.11 7.70 -16.28
N ALA A 488 15.39 7.61 -15.94
CA ALA A 488 15.85 7.41 -14.56
C ALA A 488 15.40 8.55 -13.64
N ARG A 489 15.55 9.80 -14.07
CA ARG A 489 15.09 10.98 -13.32
C ARG A 489 13.57 10.94 -13.08
N LEU A 490 12.81 10.59 -14.10
CA LEU A 490 11.35 10.50 -14.01
C LEU A 490 10.91 9.35 -13.10
N PHE A 491 11.52 8.16 -13.23
CA PHE A 491 11.23 7.00 -12.40
C PHE A 491 11.49 7.29 -10.92
N ALA A 492 12.65 7.88 -10.60
CA ALA A 492 12.98 8.29 -9.23
C ALA A 492 11.95 9.30 -8.68
N ALA A 493 11.50 10.24 -9.51
CA ALA A 493 10.48 11.21 -9.12
C ALA A 493 9.08 10.58 -8.93
N ALA A 494 8.70 9.59 -9.75
CA ALA A 494 7.47 8.83 -9.58
C ALA A 494 7.47 8.07 -8.24
N ARG A 495 8.56 7.34 -7.95
CA ARG A 495 8.71 6.61 -6.67
C ARG A 495 8.69 7.52 -5.45
N ARG A 496 9.37 8.68 -5.52
CA ARG A 496 9.34 9.68 -4.45
C ARG A 496 7.93 10.19 -4.14
N ASN A 497 7.06 10.26 -5.14
CA ASN A 497 5.67 10.72 -5.00
C ASN A 497 4.67 9.56 -4.85
N ARG A 498 5.15 8.32 -4.68
CA ARG A 498 4.33 7.10 -4.58
C ARG A 498 3.36 6.89 -5.76
N LEU A 499 3.77 7.30 -6.96
CA LEU A 499 3.00 7.07 -8.19
C LEU A 499 3.52 5.84 -8.92
N GLU A 500 2.62 4.99 -9.42
CA GLU A 500 3.00 3.91 -10.33
C GLU A 500 3.59 4.48 -11.63
N PHE A 501 4.50 3.74 -12.24
CA PHE A 501 5.21 4.10 -13.46
C PHE A 501 4.90 3.14 -14.60
N LEU A 502 4.36 3.67 -15.69
CA LEU A 502 4.19 2.96 -16.96
C LEU A 502 5.25 3.42 -17.96
N LEU A 503 6.10 2.48 -18.39
CA LEU A 503 7.06 2.72 -19.46
C LEU A 503 6.53 2.13 -20.76
N GLU A 504 6.25 3.02 -21.72
CA GLU A 504 5.91 2.67 -23.09
C GLU A 504 7.18 2.71 -23.93
N VAL A 505 7.52 1.58 -24.56
CA VAL A 505 8.66 1.50 -25.48
C VAL A 505 8.17 1.19 -26.88
N ILE A 506 8.58 2.02 -27.82
CA ILE A 506 8.33 1.82 -29.25
C ILE A 506 9.69 1.80 -29.94
N PRO A 507 10.05 0.68 -30.61
CA PRO A 507 11.20 0.59 -31.50
C PRO A 507 11.37 1.83 -32.37
N SER A 508 12.53 2.48 -32.23
CA SER A 508 12.91 3.59 -33.09
C SER A 508 13.20 3.09 -34.52
N LYS A 509 13.27 4.01 -35.50
CA LYS A 509 13.63 3.67 -36.90
C LYS A 509 15.13 3.49 -37.12
N ALA A 510 15.94 3.30 -36.08
CA ALA A 510 17.39 3.19 -36.19
C ALA A 510 17.87 1.85 -36.77
N GLY A 511 17.07 0.79 -36.65
CA GLY A 511 17.42 -0.54 -37.14
C GLY A 511 16.19 -1.41 -37.45
N PRO A 512 16.42 -2.63 -37.97
CA PRO A 512 15.36 -3.62 -38.15
C PRO A 512 14.87 -4.15 -36.79
N VAL A 513 13.56 -4.34 -36.67
CA VAL A 513 12.95 -4.95 -35.48
C VAL A 513 12.85 -6.46 -35.67
N ASP A 514 13.47 -7.21 -34.77
CA ASP A 514 13.46 -8.67 -34.69
C ASP A 514 12.89 -9.17 -33.35
N ASP A 515 12.91 -10.49 -33.15
CA ASP A 515 12.37 -11.13 -31.94
C ASP A 515 13.13 -10.77 -30.65
N ASP A 516 14.37 -10.26 -30.73
CA ASP A 516 15.22 -9.92 -29.58
C ASP A 516 15.17 -8.43 -29.21
N THR A 517 14.71 -7.60 -30.14
CA THR A 517 14.76 -6.14 -30.06
C THR A 517 14.11 -5.61 -28.77
N THR A 518 12.84 -5.95 -28.51
CA THR A 518 12.12 -5.45 -27.33
C THR A 518 12.67 -6.03 -26.03
N ALA A 519 13.03 -7.32 -26.00
CA ALA A 519 13.59 -7.96 -24.81
C ALA A 519 14.94 -7.33 -24.41
N THR A 520 15.75 -6.94 -25.38
CA THR A 520 17.03 -6.24 -25.17
C THR A 520 16.80 -4.85 -24.54
N VAL A 521 15.84 -4.09 -25.06
CA VAL A 521 15.47 -2.78 -24.49
C VAL A 521 14.95 -2.91 -23.05
N ILE A 522 14.11 -3.91 -22.78
CA ILE A 522 13.57 -4.18 -21.44
C ILE A 522 14.72 -4.46 -20.45
N ARG A 523 15.62 -5.40 -20.79
CA ARG A 523 16.77 -5.74 -19.94
C ARG A 523 17.64 -4.52 -19.66
N ARG A 524 17.87 -3.69 -20.68
CA ARG A 524 18.68 -2.47 -20.55
C ARG A 524 18.11 -1.49 -19.51
N PHE A 525 16.79 -1.34 -19.43
CA PHE A 525 16.18 -0.50 -18.38
C PHE A 525 16.25 -1.15 -16.99
N TYR A 526 16.09 -2.47 -16.88
CA TYR A 526 16.30 -3.17 -15.61
C TYR A 526 17.75 -3.11 -15.12
N ASP A 527 18.74 -3.20 -16.02
CA ASP A 527 20.17 -3.05 -15.71
C ASP A 527 20.48 -1.65 -15.13
N LEU A 528 19.64 -0.65 -15.39
CA LEU A 528 19.72 0.71 -14.85
C LEU A 528 18.95 0.88 -13.52
N GLY A 529 18.35 -0.18 -12.99
CA GLY A 529 17.51 -0.13 -11.79
C GLY A 529 16.16 0.55 -12.02
N ILE A 530 15.69 0.63 -13.27
CA ILE A 530 14.36 1.14 -13.60
C ILE A 530 13.41 -0.05 -13.62
N TYR A 531 12.46 -0.05 -12.67
CA TYR A 531 11.46 -1.10 -12.51
C TYR A 531 10.05 -0.54 -12.77
N PRO A 532 9.61 -0.42 -14.03
CA PRO A 532 8.25 0.03 -14.33
C PRO A 532 7.23 -0.90 -13.71
N ASP A 533 6.20 -0.32 -13.09
CA ASP A 533 5.05 -1.08 -12.62
C ASP A 533 4.32 -1.73 -13.80
N TRP A 534 4.25 -0.98 -14.91
CA TRP A 534 3.60 -1.39 -16.15
C TRP A 534 4.52 -1.22 -17.34
N TRP A 535 4.44 -2.17 -18.25
CA TRP A 535 4.97 -2.05 -19.61
C TRP A 535 3.85 -1.78 -20.60
N LYS A 536 4.07 -0.87 -21.55
CA LYS A 536 3.19 -0.70 -22.71
C LYS A 536 3.98 -0.99 -23.98
N LEU A 537 3.63 -2.11 -24.64
CA LEU A 537 4.42 -2.70 -25.72
C LEU A 537 3.62 -2.83 -27.01
N GLU A 538 4.31 -2.72 -28.14
CA GLU A 538 3.73 -2.95 -29.47
C GLU A 538 3.26 -4.41 -29.62
N PRO A 539 2.24 -4.67 -30.45
CA PRO A 539 1.95 -6.03 -30.87
C PRO A 539 3.18 -6.64 -31.55
N MET A 540 3.74 -7.70 -30.96
CA MET A 540 4.91 -8.36 -31.52
C MET A 540 4.52 -9.29 -32.66
N ALA A 541 5.39 -9.37 -33.68
CA ALA A 541 5.12 -10.10 -34.92
C ALA A 541 5.14 -11.64 -34.75
N SER A 542 5.78 -12.15 -33.69
CA SER A 542 5.93 -13.57 -33.45
C SER A 542 5.63 -13.94 -31.99
N VAL A 543 5.31 -15.22 -31.76
CA VAL A 543 5.17 -15.78 -30.40
C VAL A 543 6.52 -15.78 -29.68
N GLY A 544 7.62 -16.03 -30.40
CA GLY A 544 8.97 -16.04 -29.83
C GLY A 544 9.42 -14.68 -29.30
N ALA A 545 9.02 -13.58 -29.96
CA ALA A 545 9.24 -12.23 -29.47
C ALA A 545 8.53 -11.99 -28.14
N TRP A 546 7.26 -12.41 -28.02
CA TRP A 546 6.50 -12.32 -26.78
C TRP A 546 7.11 -13.15 -25.65
N GLU A 547 7.54 -14.38 -25.93
CA GLU A 547 8.23 -15.25 -24.96
C GLU A 547 9.49 -14.57 -24.42
N LYS A 548 10.33 -14.01 -25.30
CA LYS A 548 11.57 -13.33 -24.93
C LYS A 548 11.32 -12.07 -24.10
N ALA A 549 10.32 -11.25 -24.47
CA ALA A 549 9.98 -10.05 -23.72
C ALA A 549 9.39 -10.40 -22.33
N CYS A 550 8.50 -11.38 -22.26
CA CYS A 550 7.95 -11.87 -20.99
C CYS A 550 9.04 -12.45 -20.09
N ALA A 551 9.97 -13.23 -20.65
CA ALA A 551 11.11 -13.77 -19.91
C ALA A 551 12.01 -12.64 -19.39
N ALA A 552 12.36 -11.66 -20.23
CA ALA A 552 13.15 -10.51 -19.82
C ALA A 552 12.53 -9.75 -18.64
N ILE A 553 11.21 -9.63 -18.60
CA ILE A 553 10.49 -9.01 -17.47
C ILE A 553 10.52 -9.92 -16.24
N ALA A 554 10.08 -11.18 -16.37
CA ALA A 554 9.93 -12.08 -15.23
C ALA A 554 11.25 -12.44 -14.54
N GLU A 555 12.36 -12.48 -15.30
CA GLU A 555 13.71 -12.70 -14.79
C GLU A 555 14.21 -11.54 -13.91
N ASN A 556 13.77 -10.31 -14.18
CA ASN A 556 14.27 -9.09 -13.52
C ASN A 556 13.28 -8.51 -12.48
N ASP A 557 11.97 -8.65 -12.70
CA ASP A 557 10.92 -8.16 -11.81
C ASP A 557 9.75 -9.14 -11.74
N PRO A 558 9.80 -10.14 -10.84
CA PRO A 558 8.74 -11.11 -10.67
C PRO A 558 7.44 -10.50 -10.11
N HIS A 559 7.49 -9.26 -9.62
CA HIS A 559 6.37 -8.55 -9.02
C HIS A 559 5.81 -7.43 -9.91
N VAL A 560 6.21 -7.34 -11.18
CA VAL A 560 5.62 -6.40 -12.15
C VAL A 560 4.08 -6.55 -12.22
N ARG A 561 3.33 -5.46 -12.49
CA ARG A 561 1.87 -5.58 -12.70
C ARG A 561 1.54 -6.31 -13.99
N GLY A 562 2.27 -5.97 -15.05
CA GLY A 562 2.20 -6.63 -16.34
C GLY A 562 2.31 -5.68 -17.52
N ILE A 563 1.77 -6.13 -18.65
CA ILE A 563 1.84 -5.48 -19.95
C ILE A 563 0.43 -5.08 -20.38
N VAL A 564 0.29 -3.85 -20.87
CA VAL A 564 -0.85 -3.42 -21.69
C VAL A 564 -0.40 -3.25 -23.14
N MET A 565 -1.03 -4.00 -24.04
CA MET A 565 -0.69 -3.96 -25.46
C MET A 565 -1.27 -2.70 -26.13
N LEU A 566 -0.47 -2.01 -26.94
CA LEU A 566 -0.91 -0.81 -27.66
C LEU A 566 -1.51 -1.13 -29.04
N GLY A 567 -2.29 -0.19 -29.60
CA GLY A 567 -3.10 -0.45 -30.80
C GLY A 567 -2.60 0.08 -32.15
N LEU A 568 -1.64 1.00 -32.20
CA LEU A 568 -1.04 1.57 -33.43
C LEU A 568 -2.01 2.07 -34.54
N GLU A 569 -3.26 2.42 -34.23
CA GLU A 569 -4.29 2.72 -35.27
C GLU A 569 -4.56 1.53 -36.21
N ALA A 570 -4.33 0.31 -35.73
CA ALA A 570 -4.68 -0.90 -36.44
C ALA A 570 -6.21 -1.04 -36.57
N SER A 571 -6.64 -1.78 -37.60
CA SER A 571 -8.06 -2.13 -37.77
C SER A 571 -8.53 -3.07 -36.66
N GLU A 572 -9.84 -3.20 -36.49
CA GLU A 572 -10.43 -4.09 -35.48
C GLU A 572 -10.00 -5.54 -35.71
N GLU A 573 -9.91 -5.99 -36.97
CA GLU A 573 -9.46 -7.33 -37.34
C GLU A 573 -7.98 -7.57 -37.00
N ALA A 574 -7.12 -6.58 -37.24
CA ALA A 574 -5.72 -6.66 -36.89
C ALA A 574 -5.54 -6.71 -35.36
N LEU A 575 -6.29 -5.89 -34.62
CA LEU A 575 -6.28 -5.92 -33.16
C LEU A 575 -6.79 -7.25 -32.61
N GLN A 576 -7.82 -7.85 -33.20
CA GLN A 576 -8.32 -9.16 -32.80
C GLN A 576 -7.22 -10.23 -32.90
N ALA A 577 -6.47 -10.25 -34.00
CA ALA A 577 -5.34 -11.17 -34.17
C ALA A 577 -4.24 -10.91 -33.13
N SER A 578 -3.90 -9.65 -32.88
CA SER A 578 -2.93 -9.26 -31.85
C SER A 578 -3.38 -9.64 -30.44
N PHE A 579 -4.67 -9.45 -30.10
CA PHE A 579 -5.23 -9.88 -28.81
C PHE A 579 -5.14 -11.40 -28.65
N ALA A 580 -5.48 -12.18 -29.67
CA ALA A 580 -5.38 -13.63 -29.62
C ALA A 580 -3.94 -14.11 -29.38
N ALA A 581 -2.94 -13.44 -29.97
CA ALA A 581 -1.54 -13.75 -29.73
C ALA A 581 -1.08 -13.35 -28.31
N ALA A 582 -1.40 -12.13 -27.88
CA ALA A 582 -0.93 -11.59 -26.60
C ALA A 582 -1.64 -12.23 -25.39
N ALA A 583 -2.92 -12.62 -25.52
CA ALA A 583 -3.70 -13.24 -24.46
C ALA A 583 -3.16 -14.58 -23.96
N ARG A 584 -2.26 -15.21 -24.73
CA ARG A 584 -1.53 -16.45 -24.38
C ARG A 584 -0.51 -16.25 -23.26
N PHE A 585 -0.15 -15.01 -22.95
CA PHE A 585 0.88 -14.67 -21.97
C PHE A 585 0.24 -14.04 -20.75
N ASP A 586 0.43 -14.63 -19.57
CA ASP A 586 -0.18 -14.14 -18.34
C ASP A 586 0.28 -12.75 -17.90
N LEU A 587 1.48 -12.34 -18.33
CA LEU A 587 1.96 -10.96 -18.12
C LEU A 587 1.15 -9.94 -18.91
N VAL A 588 0.48 -10.31 -20.01
CA VAL A 588 -0.37 -9.38 -20.76
C VAL A 588 -1.74 -9.31 -20.10
N LYS A 589 -1.99 -8.20 -19.39
CA LYS A 589 -3.24 -7.97 -18.65
C LYS A 589 -4.33 -7.37 -19.52
N GLY A 590 -3.97 -6.78 -20.64
CA GLY A 590 -4.93 -6.32 -21.64
C GLY A 590 -4.34 -5.29 -22.59
N PHE A 591 -5.11 -4.24 -22.88
CA PHE A 591 -4.78 -3.31 -23.95
C PHE A 591 -4.94 -1.85 -23.55
N ALA A 592 -4.23 -0.98 -24.26
CA ALA A 592 -4.41 0.47 -24.25
C ALA A 592 -4.54 0.98 -25.69
N VAL A 593 -5.79 1.13 -26.16
CA VAL A 593 -6.13 1.45 -27.56
C VAL A 593 -6.82 2.81 -27.64
N GLY A 594 -6.43 3.61 -28.64
CA GLY A 594 -6.91 4.98 -28.81
C GLY A 594 -7.60 5.25 -30.13
N ARG A 595 -6.83 5.64 -31.16
CA ARG A 595 -7.36 6.13 -32.44
C ARG A 595 -8.33 5.19 -33.14
N THR A 596 -8.20 3.87 -32.98
CA THR A 596 -9.18 2.89 -33.49
C THR A 596 -10.59 3.13 -32.92
N ILE A 597 -10.69 3.57 -31.65
CA ILE A 597 -11.95 3.88 -30.98
C ILE A 597 -12.41 5.31 -31.34
N PHE A 598 -11.57 6.31 -31.13
CA PHE A 598 -12.00 7.71 -31.18
C PHE A 598 -11.79 8.41 -32.53
N GLY A 599 -10.98 7.88 -33.44
CA GLY A 599 -10.44 8.63 -34.58
C GLY A 599 -11.51 9.20 -35.54
N GLU A 600 -12.52 8.41 -35.87
CA GLU A 600 -13.66 8.86 -36.69
C GLU A 600 -14.56 9.84 -35.94
N ALA A 601 -14.86 9.55 -34.67
CA ALA A 601 -15.67 10.42 -33.82
C ALA A 601 -15.01 11.79 -33.65
N ALA A 602 -13.69 11.84 -33.43
CA ALA A 602 -12.92 13.07 -33.29
C ALA A 602 -12.98 13.92 -34.58
N LYS A 603 -12.75 13.31 -35.74
CA LYS A 603 -12.81 14.00 -37.04
C LYS A 603 -14.19 14.64 -37.25
N ALA A 604 -15.26 13.89 -37.02
CA ALA A 604 -16.62 14.36 -37.25
C ALA A 604 -17.06 15.41 -36.20
N TYR A 605 -16.74 15.18 -34.92
CA TYR A 605 -17.09 16.10 -33.83
C TYR A 605 -16.39 17.45 -33.96
N LEU A 606 -15.06 17.47 -34.19
CA LEU A 606 -14.29 18.71 -34.27
C LEU A 606 -14.66 19.57 -35.49
N ALA A 607 -15.07 18.90 -36.58
CA ALA A 607 -15.64 19.52 -37.77
C ALA A 607 -17.08 20.04 -37.58
N GLY A 608 -17.73 19.75 -36.44
CA GLY A 608 -19.11 20.14 -36.15
C GLY A 608 -20.17 19.29 -36.88
N ALA A 609 -19.79 18.11 -37.37
CA ALA A 609 -20.64 17.21 -38.14
C ALA A 609 -21.26 16.08 -37.29
N LEU A 610 -20.93 15.98 -36.00
CA LEU A 610 -21.41 14.95 -35.09
C LEU A 610 -21.85 15.56 -33.76
N ALA A 611 -23.05 15.22 -33.27
CA ALA A 611 -23.51 15.68 -31.98
C ALA A 611 -22.74 14.99 -30.82
N PRO A 612 -22.62 15.62 -29.63
CA PRO A 612 -21.89 15.05 -28.50
C PRO A 612 -22.34 13.62 -28.14
N GLN A 613 -23.65 13.38 -28.05
CA GLN A 613 -24.21 12.08 -27.67
C GLN A 613 -23.95 11.00 -28.74
N GLU A 614 -23.95 11.38 -30.01
CA GLU A 614 -23.63 10.47 -31.11
C GLU A 614 -22.14 10.09 -31.09
N ALA A 615 -21.25 11.04 -30.74
CA ALA A 615 -19.84 10.77 -30.55
C ALA A 615 -19.58 9.78 -29.40
N VAL A 616 -20.26 9.97 -28.26
CA VAL A 616 -20.18 9.04 -27.12
C VAL A 616 -20.65 7.65 -27.53
N ALA A 617 -21.84 7.53 -28.14
CA ALA A 617 -22.39 6.24 -28.55
C ALA A 617 -21.47 5.51 -29.55
N MET A 618 -20.91 6.23 -30.53
CA MET A 618 -19.96 5.67 -31.50
C MET A 618 -18.68 5.14 -30.83
N MET A 619 -18.12 5.89 -29.89
CA MET A 619 -16.91 5.49 -29.16
C MET A 619 -17.19 4.33 -28.20
N ALA A 620 -18.29 4.38 -27.46
CA ALA A 620 -18.70 3.34 -26.50
C ALA A 620 -18.96 2.00 -27.20
N ASP A 621 -19.62 2.02 -28.36
CA ASP A 621 -19.86 0.83 -29.17
C ASP A 621 -18.57 0.16 -29.65
N LYS A 622 -17.64 0.93 -30.22
CA LYS A 622 -16.30 0.43 -30.61
C LYS A 622 -15.51 -0.09 -29.41
N TYR A 623 -15.49 0.66 -28.32
CA TYR A 623 -14.76 0.27 -27.12
C TYR A 623 -15.31 -1.03 -26.52
N ARG A 624 -16.64 -1.17 -26.43
CA ARG A 624 -17.31 -2.39 -25.96
C ARG A 624 -16.97 -3.62 -26.80
N ARG A 625 -16.89 -3.46 -28.13
CA ARG A 625 -16.43 -4.56 -29.01
C ARG A 625 -15.00 -4.98 -28.74
N LEU A 626 -14.07 -4.03 -28.63
CA LEU A 626 -12.67 -4.36 -28.31
C LEU A 626 -12.53 -5.04 -26.95
N CYS A 627 -13.29 -4.59 -25.94
CA CYS A 627 -13.38 -5.26 -24.64
C CYS A 627 -13.85 -6.71 -24.79
N ALA A 628 -14.92 -6.96 -25.56
CA ALA A 628 -15.44 -8.31 -25.79
C ALA A 628 -14.44 -9.20 -26.56
N LEU A 629 -13.71 -8.66 -27.53
CA LEU A 629 -12.68 -9.39 -28.28
C LEU A 629 -11.53 -9.81 -27.36
N TRP A 630 -11.06 -8.93 -26.48
CA TRP A 630 -10.05 -9.27 -25.48
C TRP A 630 -10.54 -10.35 -24.52
N ASP A 631 -11.77 -10.23 -24.04
CA ASP A 631 -12.36 -11.17 -23.07
C ASP A 631 -12.54 -12.56 -23.67
N ALA A 632 -13.00 -12.64 -24.92
CA ALA A 632 -13.08 -13.89 -25.67
C ALA A 632 -11.69 -14.53 -25.88
N ALA A 633 -10.67 -13.72 -26.19
CA ALA A 633 -9.31 -14.20 -26.35
C ALA A 633 -8.73 -14.80 -25.05
N ARG A 634 -9.00 -14.17 -23.90
CA ARG A 634 -8.56 -14.71 -22.58
C ARG A 634 -9.36 -15.92 -22.13
N ALA A 635 -10.68 -15.93 -22.34
CA ALA A 635 -11.52 -17.09 -22.00
C ALA A 635 -11.12 -18.34 -22.80
N GLY A 636 -10.86 -18.20 -24.10
CA GLY A 636 -10.41 -19.32 -24.94
C GLY A 636 -9.07 -19.93 -24.51
N GLN A 637 -8.19 -19.17 -23.83
CA GLN A 637 -6.95 -19.72 -23.23
C GLN A 637 -7.22 -20.48 -21.94
N ALA A 638 -8.15 -20.01 -21.10
CA ALA A 638 -8.50 -20.70 -19.86
C ALA A 638 -9.12 -22.08 -20.14
N ASP A 639 -9.99 -22.18 -21.15
CA ASP A 639 -10.60 -23.44 -21.57
C ASP A 639 -9.55 -24.41 -22.14
N ALA A 640 -8.63 -23.92 -22.99
CA ALA A 640 -7.54 -24.73 -23.53
C ALA A 640 -6.59 -25.25 -22.44
N ALA A 641 -6.26 -24.42 -21.44
CA ALA A 641 -5.43 -24.83 -20.30
C ALA A 641 -6.14 -25.88 -19.43
N GLY A 642 -7.45 -25.76 -19.23
CA GLY A 642 -8.27 -26.72 -18.48
C GLY A 642 -8.42 -28.09 -19.15
N GLU A 643 -8.37 -28.15 -20.48
CA GLU A 643 -8.41 -29.41 -21.24
C GLU A 643 -7.05 -30.13 -21.25
N THR A 644 -5.93 -29.41 -21.20
CA THR A 644 -4.58 -30.01 -21.13
C THR A 644 -4.21 -30.57 -19.75
N SER A 645 -4.99 -30.24 -18.71
CA SER A 645 -4.78 -30.67 -17.32
C SER A 645 -5.68 -31.84 -16.89
N ARG A 646 -6.47 -32.42 -17.81
CA ARG A 646 -7.21 -33.68 -17.65
C ARG A 646 -6.59 -34.77 -18.50
#